data_AF-A0A9P7R0P4-F1
#
_entry.id   AF-A0A9P7R0P4-F1
#
_cell.length_a   1.000
_cell.length_b   1.000
_cell.length_c   1.000
_cell.angle_alpha   90.00
_cell.angle_beta   90.00
_cell.angle_gamma   90.00
#
_symmetry.space_group_name_H-M   'P 1'
#
loop_
_entity.id
_entity.type
_entity.pdbx_description
1 polymer ?
#
loop_
_entity_poly.entity_id
_entity_poly.type
_entity_poly.pdbx_seq_one_letter_code
_entity_poly.pdbx_strand_id
1 'polypeptide(L)'
;MSLFIDPGCCRRWRTVFQHLHTECGFPTNGAGQLVSLLRLYSGAGSTFRITGEQWRFIIDVTRKGDCIVDIVAITLIARHGQDDRRNGGVIARACDTHPTPADQKLPGTGHLRWYPVTSGGEIYQHCCDKECTSPDKSTPTSRGTWETSRLRIIQKAHEQEVLTWRRLHREATTKASTNAPALQQEPRMNREVALRDKSSTACHTDIPSYEKIHQLNHKQLQQIAKQLRDKVVSLHHDLQAASIETQALRARNVQLDKENAERSATIQNTALELSRVRERAEEVTEENHIRAVTTKDQKRQIKKLLEKNKQLESEVNANDANAAEKAARVRMEMQDLHQTIANMRDGTFNFEQLKTLRADKILLHRQYEGLNDKYNALTESSQSQIDRNAELESKVEKMDRKKKRMVDKLSKLEDKTQSQEEHIETLTAANDEAREANVELNRITAMLEKEKEEVIKTSQGYAGQLSELDNELQQSRARIAELRRDLEMKTDRERRTEAALEEAQWSLRHKSAAHSNQTEKIMAELSDKDTFIERLEGDILRLQQQSQAALHTPQRDRGARVEHPASVHELQYQREIARQAKEKASDMESKLEAMKLAMEAMKSELQTEKAELNARKAETDAKKAEVEALAKKCAERMNAANAKESYTMSLERQLEEMRGNMEGMLGRVSVYQGKKRRRTEGPDFQL
;
A
#
# COMPACT_ATOMS: atom_id res chain seq x y z
N MET A 1 -4.30 -20.13 30.42
CA MET A 1 -4.72 -18.72 30.55
C MET A 1 -6.17 -18.61 30.12
N SER A 2 -7.04 -18.05 30.94
CA SER A 2 -8.48 -18.03 30.70
C SER A 2 -8.87 -16.80 29.89
N LEU A 3 -8.96 -16.95 28.56
CA LEU A 3 -9.59 -15.94 27.70
C LEU A 3 -11.10 -15.90 27.99
N PHE A 4 -11.63 -14.70 28.15
CA PHE A 4 -13.06 -14.42 28.29
C PHE A 4 -13.52 -13.50 27.16
N ILE A 5 -14.77 -13.64 26.71
CA ILE A 5 -15.41 -12.67 25.80
C ILE A 5 -16.54 -12.01 26.58
N ASP A 6 -16.62 -10.69 26.49
CA ASP A 6 -17.69 -9.91 27.08
C ASP A 6 -19.06 -10.45 26.61
N PRO A 7 -20.00 -10.75 27.53
CA PRO A 7 -21.31 -11.27 27.16
C PRO A 7 -22.10 -10.35 26.22
N GLY A 8 -21.91 -9.03 26.32
CA GLY A 8 -22.50 -8.03 25.44
C GLY A 8 -21.95 -8.09 24.02
N CYS A 9 -20.63 -8.29 23.87
CA CYS A 9 -20.00 -8.58 22.58
C CYS A 9 -20.59 -9.85 21.94
N CYS A 10 -20.67 -10.93 22.71
CA CYS A 10 -21.21 -12.21 22.24
C CYS A 10 -22.67 -12.15 21.78
N ARG A 11 -23.52 -11.37 22.46
CA ARG A 11 -24.92 -11.19 22.05
C ARG A 11 -25.01 -10.46 20.72
N ARG A 12 -24.17 -9.45 20.51
CA ARG A 12 -24.17 -8.62 19.28
C ARG A 12 -23.77 -9.42 18.04
N TRP A 13 -22.75 -10.26 18.16
CA TRP A 13 -22.19 -11.01 17.02
C TRP A 13 -22.80 -12.41 16.85
N ARG A 14 -23.74 -12.82 17.69
CA ARG A 14 -24.31 -14.18 17.68
C ARG A 14 -24.88 -14.57 16.32
N THR A 15 -25.68 -13.70 15.72
CA THR A 15 -26.34 -13.94 14.44
C THR A 15 -25.33 -14.02 13.29
N VAL A 16 -24.28 -13.20 13.33
CA VAL A 16 -23.16 -13.26 12.39
C VAL A 16 -22.46 -14.61 12.47
N PHE A 17 -22.13 -15.09 13.67
CA PHE A 17 -21.49 -16.41 13.81
C PHE A 17 -22.36 -17.55 13.30
N GLN A 18 -23.67 -17.52 13.58
CA GLN A 18 -24.60 -18.52 13.07
C GLN A 18 -24.66 -18.53 11.54
N HIS A 19 -24.71 -17.35 10.93
CA HIS A 19 -24.69 -17.22 9.48
C HIS A 19 -23.36 -17.70 8.89
N LEU A 20 -22.22 -17.24 9.41
CA LEU A 20 -20.89 -17.64 8.95
C LEU A 20 -20.65 -19.15 9.11
N HIS A 21 -21.18 -19.75 10.18
CA HIS A 21 -21.11 -21.19 10.39
C HIS A 21 -21.88 -21.97 9.33
N THR A 22 -23.09 -21.49 9.00
CA THR A 22 -24.00 -22.14 8.05
C THR A 22 -23.55 -21.96 6.60
N GLU A 23 -23.17 -20.75 6.20
CA GLU A 23 -22.90 -20.39 4.79
C GLU A 23 -21.42 -20.44 4.42
N CYS A 24 -20.52 -20.21 5.38
CA CYS A 24 -19.08 -20.09 5.11
C CYS A 24 -18.24 -21.17 5.81
N GLY A 25 -18.87 -22.10 6.53
CA GLY A 25 -18.15 -23.13 7.28
C GLY A 25 -17.30 -22.59 8.43
N PHE A 26 -17.69 -21.45 9.02
CA PHE A 26 -16.98 -20.90 10.19
C PHE A 26 -17.08 -21.88 11.36
N PRO A 27 -15.98 -22.21 12.07
CA PRO A 27 -15.95 -23.35 12.99
C PRO A 27 -16.74 -23.19 14.29
N THR A 28 -17.43 -22.06 14.49
CA THR A 28 -18.18 -21.81 15.74
C THR A 28 -19.54 -21.21 15.46
N ASN A 29 -20.57 -21.73 16.11
CA ASN A 29 -21.96 -21.25 15.96
C ASN A 29 -22.44 -20.43 17.16
N GLY A 30 -21.56 -20.14 18.11
CA GLY A 30 -21.90 -19.44 19.34
C GLY A 30 -20.70 -19.07 20.21
N ALA A 31 -20.97 -18.21 21.19
CA ALA A 31 -19.99 -17.59 22.08
C ALA A 31 -19.06 -18.59 22.80
N GLY A 32 -19.61 -19.66 23.38
CA GLY A 32 -18.80 -20.64 24.12
C GLY A 32 -17.81 -21.39 23.23
N GLN A 33 -18.21 -21.71 21.99
CA GLN A 33 -17.33 -22.33 21.01
C GLN A 33 -16.28 -21.35 20.50
N LEU A 34 -16.66 -20.08 20.26
CA LEU A 34 -15.71 -19.03 19.89
C LEU A 34 -14.67 -18.80 20.99
N VAL A 35 -15.08 -18.68 22.25
CA VAL A 35 -14.15 -18.59 23.39
C VAL A 35 -13.19 -19.77 23.39
N SER A 36 -13.69 -20.99 23.18
CA SER A 36 -12.87 -22.20 23.17
C SER A 36 -11.87 -22.21 22.01
N LEU A 37 -12.29 -21.77 20.82
CA LEU A 37 -11.43 -21.64 19.65
C LEU A 37 -10.36 -20.56 19.85
N LEU A 38 -10.75 -19.39 20.36
CA LEU A 38 -9.83 -18.28 20.59
C LEU A 38 -8.83 -18.58 21.72
N ARG A 39 -9.18 -19.46 22.68
CA ARG A 39 -8.27 -19.95 23.72
C ARG A 39 -7.11 -20.78 23.18
N LEU A 40 -7.23 -21.34 21.97
CA LEU A 40 -6.12 -22.07 21.33
C LEU A 40 -5.00 -21.11 20.88
N TYR A 41 -5.27 -19.81 20.77
CA TYR A 41 -4.27 -18.81 20.46
C TYR A 41 -3.57 -18.34 21.74
N SER A 42 -2.31 -18.74 21.91
CA SER A 42 -1.44 -18.22 22.96
C SER A 42 -0.94 -16.83 22.56
N GLY A 43 -1.50 -15.77 23.14
CA GLY A 43 -0.98 -14.41 22.94
C GLY A 43 -1.90 -13.28 23.38
N ALA A 44 -1.30 -12.10 23.54
CA ALA A 44 -1.99 -10.82 23.77
C ALA A 44 -2.57 -10.22 22.46
N GLY A 45 -2.51 -10.96 21.35
CA GLY A 45 -2.93 -10.49 20.03
C GLY A 45 -4.38 -9.99 20.00
N SER A 46 -4.60 -8.92 19.25
CA SER A 46 -5.90 -8.32 18.93
C SER A 46 -6.51 -8.88 17.65
N THR A 47 -5.83 -9.78 16.96
CA THR A 47 -6.27 -10.36 15.69
C THR A 47 -6.12 -11.88 15.73
N PHE A 48 -7.18 -12.59 15.38
CA PHE A 48 -7.21 -14.04 15.33
C PHE A 48 -7.43 -14.53 13.90
N ARG A 49 -6.66 -15.51 13.46
CA ARG A 49 -6.70 -16.02 12.08
C ARG A 49 -7.11 -17.48 12.09
N ILE A 50 -8.36 -17.74 11.71
CA ILE A 50 -8.96 -19.07 11.69
C ILE A 50 -9.04 -19.54 10.25
N THR A 51 -8.57 -20.74 9.98
CA THR A 51 -8.59 -21.31 8.63
C THR A 51 -9.69 -22.36 8.55
N GLY A 52 -10.69 -22.12 7.71
CA GLY A 52 -11.70 -23.11 7.32
C GLY A 52 -11.32 -23.82 6.02
N GLU A 53 -12.20 -24.72 5.58
CA GLU A 53 -12.02 -25.49 4.35
C GLU A 53 -12.05 -24.58 3.11
N GLN A 54 -13.10 -23.76 2.97
CA GLN A 54 -13.28 -22.87 1.81
C GLN A 54 -12.82 -21.44 2.08
N TRP A 55 -12.89 -20.99 3.33
CA TRP A 55 -12.67 -19.60 3.73
C TRP A 55 -11.60 -19.48 4.81
N ARG A 56 -10.79 -18.42 4.72
CA ARG A 56 -9.95 -17.95 5.82
C ARG A 56 -10.66 -16.80 6.52
N PHE A 57 -10.75 -16.88 7.84
CA PHE A 57 -11.38 -15.88 8.68
C PHE A 57 -10.33 -15.12 9.50
N ILE A 58 -10.44 -13.80 9.53
CA ILE A 58 -9.61 -12.92 10.36
C ILE A 58 -10.55 -12.15 11.27
N ILE A 59 -10.40 -12.30 12.58
CA ILE A 59 -11.25 -11.67 13.59
C ILE A 59 -10.41 -10.64 14.34
N ASP A 60 -10.74 -9.38 14.13
CA ASP A 60 -10.12 -8.27 14.86
C ASP A 60 -10.95 -7.94 16.08
N VAL A 61 -10.30 -7.81 17.24
CA VAL A 61 -10.94 -7.64 18.54
C VAL A 61 -10.34 -6.49 19.33
N THR A 62 -11.13 -5.94 20.24
CA THR A 62 -10.67 -5.05 21.30
C THR A 62 -10.56 -5.86 22.59
N ARG A 63 -9.38 -5.87 23.23
CA ARG A 63 -9.12 -6.60 24.49
C ARG A 63 -8.78 -5.67 25.64
N LYS A 64 -9.13 -6.09 26.86
CA LYS A 64 -8.71 -5.52 28.13
C LYS A 64 -8.17 -6.67 29.00
N GLY A 65 -6.86 -6.90 28.94
CA GLY A 65 -6.23 -8.09 29.50
C GLY A 65 -6.70 -9.36 28.79
N ASP A 66 -7.14 -10.36 29.56
CA ASP A 66 -7.65 -11.63 29.04
C ASP A 66 -9.11 -11.57 28.58
N CYS A 67 -9.76 -10.40 28.69
CA CYS A 67 -11.13 -10.20 28.26
C CYS A 67 -11.21 -9.53 26.87
N ILE A 68 -11.89 -10.15 25.92
CA ILE A 68 -12.31 -9.53 24.65
C ILE A 68 -13.55 -8.68 24.94
N VAL A 69 -13.35 -7.37 24.92
CA VAL A 69 -14.38 -6.35 25.17
C VAL A 69 -15.29 -6.21 23.96
N ASP A 70 -14.74 -6.31 22.75
CA ASP A 70 -15.55 -6.28 21.53
C ASP A 70 -14.87 -6.93 20.34
N ILE A 71 -15.65 -7.24 19.30
CA ILE A 71 -15.15 -7.62 17.98
C ILE A 71 -15.33 -6.40 17.07
N VAL A 72 -14.24 -6.03 16.42
CA VAL A 72 -14.15 -4.86 15.54
C VAL A 72 -14.52 -5.26 14.12
N ALA A 73 -14.02 -6.40 13.63
CA ALA A 73 -14.38 -6.90 12.32
C ALA A 73 -14.14 -8.41 12.19
N ILE A 74 -14.83 -9.02 11.24
CA ILE A 74 -14.59 -10.37 10.75
C ILE A 74 -14.38 -10.27 9.23
N THR A 75 -13.18 -10.60 8.78
CA THR A 75 -12.80 -10.65 7.37
C THR A 75 -12.77 -12.09 6.88
N LEU A 76 -13.38 -12.36 5.74
CA LEU A 76 -13.40 -13.62 5.03
C LEU A 76 -12.55 -13.49 3.76
N ILE A 77 -11.75 -14.49 3.47
CA ILE A 77 -10.91 -14.56 2.26
C ILE A 77 -11.10 -15.94 1.64
N ALA A 78 -11.47 -15.99 0.37
CA ALA A 78 -11.64 -17.25 -0.35
C ALA A 78 -10.27 -17.95 -0.50
N ARG A 79 -10.19 -19.25 -0.19
CA ARG A 79 -8.94 -20.03 -0.35
C ARG A 79 -8.74 -20.57 -1.76
N HIS A 80 -9.82 -20.87 -2.46
CA HIS A 80 -9.83 -21.50 -3.79
C HIS A 80 -10.97 -20.89 -4.63
N GLY A 81 -10.82 -20.87 -5.96
CA GLY A 81 -11.85 -20.34 -6.87
C GLY A 81 -12.05 -18.83 -6.76
N GLN A 82 -10.94 -18.07 -6.70
CA GLN A 82 -10.96 -16.62 -6.77
C GLN A 82 -11.56 -16.20 -8.13
N ASP A 83 -12.60 -15.38 -8.07
CA ASP A 83 -13.35 -14.83 -9.19
C ASP A 83 -13.41 -13.33 -8.97
N ASP A 84 -13.44 -12.56 -10.04
CA ASP A 84 -13.46 -11.09 -10.05
C ASP A 84 -14.59 -10.50 -9.20
N ARG A 85 -15.54 -11.30 -8.70
CA ARG A 85 -16.69 -10.86 -7.89
C ARG A 85 -16.79 -11.49 -6.49
N ARG A 86 -15.91 -12.42 -6.10
CA ARG A 86 -16.07 -13.24 -4.88
C ARG A 86 -14.75 -13.58 -4.15
N ASN A 87 -13.82 -12.63 -4.07
CA ASN A 87 -12.51 -12.90 -3.45
C ASN A 87 -12.51 -12.88 -1.90
N GLY A 88 -13.58 -12.37 -1.29
CA GLY A 88 -13.67 -12.23 0.16
C GLY A 88 -14.79 -11.30 0.58
N GLY A 89 -14.94 -11.12 1.88
CA GLY A 89 -15.84 -10.09 2.41
C GLY A 89 -15.57 -9.73 3.85
N VAL A 90 -16.08 -8.58 4.30
CA VAL A 90 -15.84 -8.09 5.66
C VAL A 90 -17.13 -7.66 6.32
N ILE A 91 -17.21 -8.01 7.60
CA ILE A 91 -18.30 -7.67 8.49
C ILE A 91 -17.68 -6.83 9.60
N ALA A 92 -17.93 -5.52 9.60
CA ALA A 92 -17.37 -4.61 10.59
C ALA A 92 -18.38 -4.27 11.69
N ARG A 93 -17.88 -3.86 12.86
CA ARG A 93 -18.69 -3.41 14.00
C ARG A 93 -19.52 -2.16 13.69
N ALA A 94 -19.00 -1.28 12.82
CA ALA A 94 -19.67 -0.04 12.43
C ALA A 94 -20.88 -0.29 11.50
N CYS A 95 -20.94 -1.48 10.92
CA CYS A 95 -22.11 -1.99 10.25
C CYS A 95 -23.12 -2.30 11.35
N ASP A 96 -24.16 -1.49 11.47
CA ASP A 96 -25.32 -1.83 12.29
C ASP A 96 -25.99 -3.07 11.69
N THR A 97 -25.40 -4.23 11.94
CA THR A 97 -26.07 -5.52 11.77
C THR A 97 -27.08 -5.59 12.91
N HIS A 98 -28.25 -5.02 12.60
CA HIS A 98 -29.55 -5.12 13.27
C HIS A 98 -29.70 -4.23 14.52
N PRO A 99 -30.40 -3.07 14.48
CA PRO A 99 -31.78 -2.95 13.96
C PRO A 99 -32.08 -1.65 13.18
N THR A 100 -33.00 -1.71 12.21
CA THR A 100 -33.80 -0.54 11.80
C THR A 100 -35.17 -0.64 12.46
N PRO A 101 -35.73 0.47 13.00
CA PRO A 101 -37.04 0.46 13.66
C PRO A 101 -38.22 -0.01 12.80
N ALA A 102 -38.04 -0.10 11.47
CA ALA A 102 -39.09 -0.44 10.52
C ALA A 102 -39.33 -1.95 10.33
N ASP A 103 -38.39 -2.83 10.69
CA ASP A 103 -38.48 -4.26 10.41
C ASP A 103 -38.74 -5.08 11.69
N GLN A 104 -40.01 -5.20 12.08
CA GLN A 104 -40.48 -5.94 13.26
C GLN A 104 -40.42 -7.48 13.15
N LYS A 105 -39.37 -8.07 12.56
CA LYS A 105 -39.10 -9.50 12.70
C LYS A 105 -37.60 -9.75 12.88
N LEU A 106 -37.20 -9.82 14.16
CA LEU A 106 -35.99 -10.41 14.74
C LEU A 106 -34.63 -10.15 14.03
N PRO A 107 -33.64 -9.55 14.73
CA PRO A 107 -32.25 -9.44 14.28
C PRO A 107 -31.68 -10.75 13.73
N GLY A 108 -31.10 -10.72 12.53
CA GLY A 108 -30.31 -11.84 12.00
C GLY A 108 -31.07 -13.03 11.41
N THR A 109 -32.35 -12.88 11.03
CA THR A 109 -33.01 -13.92 10.24
C THR A 109 -32.67 -13.78 8.76
N GLY A 110 -31.93 -14.74 8.22
CA GLY A 110 -31.94 -15.04 6.78
C GLY A 110 -30.60 -14.87 6.07
N HIS A 111 -30.23 -13.66 5.68
CA HIS A 111 -29.12 -13.46 4.75
C HIS A 111 -28.36 -12.18 5.09
N LEU A 112 -27.05 -12.27 5.40
CA LEU A 112 -26.18 -11.11 5.28
C LEU A 112 -26.31 -10.60 3.84
N ARG A 113 -26.71 -9.33 3.68
CA ARG A 113 -26.72 -8.70 2.36
C ARG A 113 -25.29 -8.29 2.04
N TRP A 114 -24.77 -8.81 0.95
CA TRP A 114 -23.42 -8.55 0.49
C TRP A 114 -23.44 -7.48 -0.59
N TYR A 115 -22.70 -6.40 -0.35
CA TYR A 115 -22.52 -5.30 -1.29
C TYR A 115 -21.10 -5.36 -1.86
N PRO A 116 -20.93 -5.36 -3.19
CA PRO A 116 -19.60 -5.36 -3.79
C PRO A 116 -18.90 -4.03 -3.54
N VAL A 117 -17.65 -4.08 -3.10
CA VAL A 117 -16.77 -2.94 -2.87
C VAL A 117 -15.41 -3.21 -3.52
N THR A 118 -14.85 -2.21 -4.19
CA THR A 118 -13.55 -2.33 -4.86
C THR A 118 -12.47 -1.70 -3.98
N SER A 119 -11.38 -2.43 -3.71
CA SER A 119 -10.21 -1.92 -2.98
C SER A 119 -8.95 -2.53 -3.57
N GLY A 120 -7.95 -1.69 -3.88
CA GLY A 120 -6.67 -2.15 -4.43
C GLY A 120 -6.76 -2.85 -5.80
N GLY A 121 -7.82 -2.63 -6.58
CA GLY A 121 -8.05 -3.30 -7.86
C GLY A 121 -8.83 -4.63 -7.76
N GLU A 122 -9.15 -5.09 -6.56
CA GLU A 122 -9.91 -6.31 -6.31
C GLU A 122 -11.32 -5.99 -5.78
N ILE A 123 -12.29 -6.86 -6.08
CA ILE A 123 -13.68 -6.73 -5.62
C ILE A 123 -13.90 -7.65 -4.42
N TYR A 124 -14.31 -7.03 -3.31
CA TYR A 124 -14.68 -7.66 -2.05
C TYR A 124 -16.17 -7.45 -1.77
N GLN A 125 -16.70 -8.17 -0.79
CA GLN A 125 -18.08 -8.01 -0.34
C GLN A 125 -18.13 -7.38 1.05
N HIS A 126 -19.09 -6.49 1.30
CA HIS A 126 -19.28 -5.87 2.59
C HIS A 126 -20.73 -5.99 3.06
N CYS A 127 -20.94 -6.14 4.37
CA CYS A 127 -22.26 -6.49 4.92
C CYS A 127 -23.26 -5.33 5.06
N CYS A 128 -22.84 -4.09 4.77
CA CYS A 128 -23.68 -2.89 4.92
C CYS A 128 -23.43 -1.87 3.81
N ASP A 129 -24.49 -1.45 3.13
CA ASP A 129 -24.49 -0.43 2.07
C ASP A 129 -23.97 0.93 2.52
N LYS A 130 -24.22 1.31 3.79
CA LYS A 130 -23.85 2.62 4.35
C LYS A 130 -22.34 2.86 4.43
N GLU A 131 -21.54 1.80 4.49
CA GLU A 131 -20.08 1.91 4.40
C GLU A 131 -19.57 1.58 2.98
N CYS A 132 -20.44 1.15 2.06
CA CYS A 132 -20.10 0.78 0.68
C CYS A 132 -20.14 1.96 -0.31
N THR A 133 -20.21 3.20 0.17
CA THR A 133 -20.08 4.36 -0.71
C THR A 133 -18.66 4.41 -1.25
N SER A 134 -18.53 3.98 -2.51
CA SER A 134 -17.37 4.26 -3.36
C SER A 134 -17.02 5.75 -3.27
N PRO A 135 -15.73 6.14 -3.36
CA PRO A 135 -15.33 7.54 -3.48
C PRO A 135 -16.11 8.33 -4.56
N ASP A 136 -16.72 7.64 -5.54
CA ASP A 136 -17.45 8.25 -6.66
C ASP A 136 -18.94 8.57 -6.40
N LYS A 137 -19.54 8.18 -5.26
CA LYS A 137 -20.97 8.47 -4.98
C LYS A 137 -21.13 9.67 -4.05
N SER A 138 -21.53 10.78 -4.65
CA SER A 138 -21.62 12.17 -4.19
C SER A 138 -22.60 12.49 -3.04
N THR A 139 -22.84 11.58 -2.08
CA THR A 139 -23.63 11.93 -0.88
C THR A 139 -22.86 11.58 0.39
N PRO A 140 -22.48 12.57 1.21
CA PRO A 140 -21.80 12.33 2.47
C PRO A 140 -22.84 11.76 3.46
N THR A 141 -22.77 10.46 3.71
CA THR A 141 -23.36 9.92 4.93
C THR A 141 -22.32 10.09 6.04
N SER A 142 -22.77 10.42 7.25
CA SER A 142 -21.95 10.63 8.45
C SER A 142 -21.16 9.40 8.94
N ARG A 143 -21.11 8.33 8.13
CA ARG A 143 -20.42 7.07 8.40
C ARG A 143 -19.32 6.92 7.35
N GLY A 144 -18.10 6.61 7.82
CA GLY A 144 -16.91 6.55 6.97
C GLY A 144 -17.03 5.54 5.83
N THR A 145 -16.25 5.76 4.78
CA THR A 145 -16.14 4.81 3.66
C THR A 145 -15.51 3.49 4.12
N TRP A 146 -15.81 2.40 3.43
CA TRP A 146 -15.24 1.06 3.63
C TRP A 146 -13.71 1.09 3.77
N GLU A 147 -13.02 1.85 2.92
CA GLU A 147 -11.56 1.99 2.97
C GLU A 147 -11.11 2.69 4.26
N THR A 148 -11.87 3.68 4.73
CA THR A 148 -11.62 4.36 6.01
C THR A 148 -11.84 3.41 7.19
N SER A 149 -12.90 2.61 7.17
CA SER A 149 -13.17 1.58 8.19
C SER A 149 -12.04 0.54 8.22
N ARG A 150 -11.64 0.02 7.06
CA ARG A 150 -10.53 -0.94 6.90
C ARG A 150 -9.21 -0.37 7.41
N LEU A 151 -8.83 0.84 6.98
CA LEU A 151 -7.58 1.48 7.41
C LEU A 151 -7.57 1.78 8.91
N ARG A 152 -8.70 2.21 9.49
CA ARG A 152 -8.82 2.42 10.95
C ARG A 152 -8.69 1.12 11.74
N ILE A 153 -9.20 0.01 11.21
CA ILE A 153 -9.05 -1.32 11.84
C ILE A 153 -7.57 -1.72 11.84
N ILE A 154 -6.89 -1.63 10.69
CA ILE A 154 -5.47 -1.96 10.54
C ILE A 154 -4.60 -1.05 11.41
N GLN A 155 -4.83 0.26 11.38
CA GLN A 155 -4.07 1.24 12.15
C GLN A 155 -4.22 1.01 13.66
N LYS A 156 -5.45 0.75 14.14
CA LYS A 156 -5.70 0.51 15.56
C LYS A 156 -5.11 -0.82 16.04
N ALA A 157 -5.13 -1.86 15.21
CA ALA A 157 -4.43 -3.12 15.50
C ALA A 157 -2.91 -2.88 15.62
N HIS A 158 -2.34 -2.14 14.68
CA HIS A 158 -0.91 -1.80 14.69
C HIS A 158 -0.51 -0.94 15.91
N GLU A 159 -1.28 0.10 16.24
CA GLU A 159 -1.03 0.94 17.43
C GLU A 159 -1.04 0.11 18.71
N GLN A 160 -1.93 -0.88 18.84
CA GLN A 160 -1.98 -1.75 20.01
C GLN A 160 -0.86 -2.79 20.06
N GLU A 161 -0.43 -3.32 18.91
CA GLU A 161 0.77 -4.15 18.82
C GLU A 161 2.01 -3.38 19.29
N VAL A 162 2.18 -2.14 18.81
CA VAL A 162 3.29 -1.26 19.22
C VAL A 162 3.25 -0.95 20.72
N LEU A 163 2.08 -0.68 21.28
CA LEU A 163 1.92 -0.45 22.72
C LEU A 163 2.24 -1.71 23.54
N THR A 164 1.88 -2.89 23.04
CA THR A 164 2.19 -4.18 23.68
C THR A 164 3.68 -4.47 23.63
N TRP A 165 4.33 -4.26 22.49
CA TRP A 165 5.78 -4.35 22.35
C TRP A 165 6.51 -3.40 23.30
N ARG A 166 6.06 -2.15 23.41
CA ARG A 166 6.64 -1.18 24.36
C ARG A 166 6.48 -1.62 25.81
N ARG A 167 5.36 -2.25 26.17
CA ARG A 167 5.14 -2.79 27.53
C ARG A 167 6.06 -3.99 27.80
N LEU A 168 6.09 -4.96 26.88
CA LEU A 168 6.96 -6.14 26.99
C LEU A 168 8.44 -5.74 27.05
N HIS A 169 8.85 -4.73 26.29
CA HIS A 169 10.22 -4.22 26.33
C HIS A 169 10.54 -3.53 27.68
N ARG A 170 9.59 -2.78 28.26
CA ARG A 170 9.74 -2.23 29.62
C ARG A 170 9.82 -3.34 30.68
N GLU A 171 9.00 -4.38 30.56
CA GLU A 171 9.02 -5.53 31.47
C GLU A 171 10.30 -6.34 31.34
N ALA A 172 10.82 -6.52 30.12
CA ALA A 172 12.09 -7.17 29.87
C ALA A 172 13.27 -6.36 30.42
N THR A 173 13.26 -5.03 30.27
CA THR A 173 14.32 -4.15 30.81
C THR A 173 14.25 -4.01 32.34
N THR A 174 13.06 -4.00 32.95
CA THR A 174 12.92 -4.06 34.42
C THR A 174 13.34 -5.42 34.99
N LYS A 175 13.04 -6.53 34.30
CA LYS A 175 13.52 -7.87 34.69
C LYS A 175 15.03 -8.06 34.48
N ALA A 176 15.61 -7.44 33.46
CA ALA A 176 17.06 -7.42 33.26
C ALA A 176 17.78 -6.56 34.32
N SER A 177 17.14 -5.49 34.80
CA SER A 177 17.66 -4.62 35.88
C SER A 177 17.60 -5.26 37.27
N THR A 178 16.69 -6.23 37.49
CA THR A 178 16.53 -6.92 38.79
C THR A 178 17.29 -8.24 38.92
N ASN A 179 17.89 -8.75 37.84
CA ASN A 179 18.57 -10.06 37.81
C ASN A 179 20.09 -9.96 37.55
N ALA A 180 20.78 -9.07 38.27
CA ALA A 180 22.23 -9.13 38.45
C ALA A 180 22.52 -9.05 39.95
N PRO A 181 22.96 -10.11 40.68
CA PRO A 181 23.60 -11.35 40.25
C PRO A 181 23.00 -12.64 40.87
N ALA A 182 22.70 -13.65 40.07
CA ALA A 182 22.51 -15.04 40.55
C ALA A 182 22.90 -16.03 39.45
N LEU A 183 24.18 -16.01 39.07
CA LEU A 183 24.78 -16.98 38.16
C LEU A 183 25.81 -17.78 38.95
N GLN A 184 25.32 -18.77 39.69
CA GLN A 184 26.06 -19.96 40.14
C GLN A 184 25.06 -20.92 40.77
N GLN A 185 24.44 -21.78 39.96
CA GLN A 185 24.22 -23.19 40.28
C GLN A 185 23.59 -23.91 39.08
N GLU A 186 24.34 -24.90 38.59
CA GLU A 186 23.95 -25.88 37.59
C GLU A 186 22.92 -26.90 38.13
N PRO A 187 22.32 -27.73 37.25
CA PRO A 187 20.98 -28.27 37.42
C PRO A 187 20.95 -29.59 38.20
N ARG A 188 19.88 -29.81 38.97
CA ARG A 188 19.50 -31.16 39.42
C ARG A 188 18.13 -31.54 38.89
N MET A 189 18.13 -32.60 38.09
CA MET A 189 16.97 -33.42 37.76
C MET A 189 16.32 -34.02 39.02
N ASN A 190 15.06 -34.43 38.82
CA ASN A 190 14.21 -35.34 39.60
C ASN A 190 13.36 -34.71 40.72
N ARG A 191 12.04 -34.66 40.49
CA ARG A 191 11.11 -35.65 41.07
C ARG A 191 9.68 -35.47 40.55
N GLU A 192 9.14 -36.55 39.99
CA GLU A 192 7.72 -36.88 40.12
C GLU A 192 7.32 -36.87 41.60
N VAL A 193 6.08 -36.49 41.91
CA VAL A 193 5.12 -37.23 42.76
C VAL A 193 3.94 -36.33 43.18
N ALA A 194 2.76 -36.95 43.09
CA ALA A 194 1.52 -36.70 43.84
C ALA A 194 0.52 -35.66 43.34
N LEU A 195 -0.46 -36.19 42.60
CA LEU A 195 -1.89 -35.98 42.91
C LEU A 195 -2.15 -36.14 44.41
N ARG A 196 -2.87 -35.19 45.02
CA ARG A 196 -4.07 -35.53 45.81
C ARG A 196 -4.93 -34.31 46.12
N ASP A 197 -6.22 -34.51 45.83
CA ASP A 197 -7.42 -33.94 46.43
C ASP A 197 -7.26 -33.05 47.66
N LYS A 198 -7.97 -31.93 47.66
CA LYS A 198 -9.00 -31.63 48.67
C LYS A 198 -9.83 -30.38 48.33
N SER A 199 -11.14 -30.59 48.41
CA SER A 199 -12.21 -29.66 48.85
C SER A 199 -12.41 -28.36 48.04
N SER A 200 -13.47 -28.28 47.24
CA SER A 200 -14.85 -27.98 47.69
C SER A 200 -15.01 -26.59 48.31
N THR A 201 -15.41 -25.63 47.46
CA THR A 201 -16.24 -24.51 47.90
C THR A 201 -17.33 -24.32 46.85
N ALA A 202 -18.57 -24.55 47.27
CA ALA A 202 -19.77 -24.43 46.47
C ALA A 202 -20.26 -22.97 46.40
N CYS A 203 -21.01 -22.68 45.32
CA CYS A 203 -21.94 -21.57 45.09
C CYS A 203 -21.35 -20.14 45.06
N HIS A 204 -21.69 -19.27 44.12
CA HIS A 204 -22.99 -19.08 43.47
C HIS A 204 -22.84 -18.85 41.95
N THR A 205 -23.61 -19.59 41.16
CA THR A 205 -24.06 -19.13 39.84
C THR A 205 -25.57 -19.26 39.82
N ASP A 206 -26.24 -18.12 39.67
CA ASP A 206 -27.68 -18.04 39.49
C ASP A 206 -28.08 -18.82 38.22
N ILE A 207 -28.75 -19.95 38.43
CA ILE A 207 -29.40 -20.72 37.37
C ILE A 207 -30.84 -20.19 37.26
N PRO A 208 -31.29 -19.73 36.09
CA PRO A 208 -32.71 -19.39 35.89
C PRO A 208 -33.56 -20.66 35.99
N SER A 209 -34.63 -20.57 36.77
CA SER A 209 -35.62 -21.61 37.12
C SER A 209 -35.87 -22.71 36.07
N TYR A 210 -35.60 -23.96 36.46
CA TYR A 210 -36.02 -25.18 35.78
C TYR A 210 -37.44 -25.59 36.26
N GLU A 211 -38.48 -25.04 35.65
CA GLU A 211 -39.87 -25.45 35.92
C GLU A 211 -40.53 -26.25 34.78
N LYS A 212 -39.76 -26.71 33.78
CA LYS A 212 -40.31 -27.39 32.58
C LYS A 212 -39.86 -28.84 32.33
N ILE A 213 -39.21 -29.52 33.27
CA ILE A 213 -38.74 -30.92 33.07
C ILE A 213 -39.69 -32.00 33.57
N HIS A 214 -40.75 -31.69 34.32
CA HIS A 214 -41.65 -32.72 34.86
C HIS A 214 -42.62 -33.38 33.85
N GLN A 215 -42.42 -33.23 32.54
CA GLN A 215 -43.32 -33.79 31.50
C GLN A 215 -42.66 -34.74 30.47
N LEU A 216 -41.39 -35.15 30.64
CA LEU A 216 -40.74 -36.06 29.67
C LEU A 216 -40.81 -37.53 30.12
N ASN A 217 -41.25 -38.41 29.21
CA ASN A 217 -41.39 -39.86 29.44
C ASN A 217 -40.00 -40.53 29.53
N HIS A 218 -39.84 -41.54 30.39
CA HIS A 218 -38.57 -42.23 30.70
C HIS A 218 -37.82 -42.75 29.45
N LYS A 219 -38.54 -43.16 28.39
CA LYS A 219 -37.94 -43.56 27.11
C LYS A 219 -37.25 -42.40 26.37
N GLN A 220 -37.79 -41.19 26.45
CA GLN A 220 -37.19 -40.00 25.84
C GLN A 220 -35.92 -39.59 26.57
N LEU A 221 -35.91 -39.70 27.91
CA LEU A 221 -34.70 -39.47 28.71
C LEU A 221 -33.57 -40.45 28.36
N GLN A 222 -33.87 -41.73 28.15
CA GLN A 222 -32.86 -42.71 27.74
C GLN A 222 -32.32 -42.46 26.32
N GLN A 223 -33.16 -42.03 25.37
CA GLN A 223 -32.71 -41.64 24.03
C GLN A 223 -31.82 -40.40 24.07
N ILE A 224 -32.19 -39.37 24.85
CA ILE A 224 -31.37 -38.17 25.03
C ILE A 224 -30.03 -38.54 25.68
N ALA A 225 -30.04 -39.39 26.71
CA ALA A 225 -28.81 -39.85 27.37
C ALA A 225 -27.91 -40.68 26.43
N LYS A 226 -28.47 -41.47 25.51
CA LYS A 226 -27.71 -42.18 24.47
C LYS A 226 -27.08 -41.20 23.48
N GLN A 227 -27.88 -40.26 22.95
CA GLN A 227 -27.39 -39.24 22.03
C GLN A 227 -26.29 -38.37 22.64
N LEU A 228 -26.41 -38.02 23.93
CA LEU A 228 -25.39 -37.27 24.64
C LEU A 228 -24.09 -38.08 24.79
N ARG A 229 -24.18 -39.38 25.09
CA ARG A 229 -23.01 -40.27 25.17
C ARG A 229 -22.30 -40.41 23.82
N ASP A 230 -23.05 -40.62 22.74
CA ASP A 230 -22.50 -40.72 21.39
C ASP A 230 -21.83 -39.40 20.97
N LYS A 231 -22.42 -38.25 21.33
CA LYS A 231 -21.81 -36.93 21.12
C LYS A 231 -20.54 -36.73 21.92
N VAL A 232 -20.48 -37.20 23.16
CA VAL A 232 -19.28 -37.12 24.00
C VAL A 232 -18.15 -37.97 23.41
N VAL A 233 -18.44 -39.17 22.91
CA VAL A 233 -17.45 -40.03 22.25
C VAL A 233 -16.91 -39.39 20.96
N SER A 234 -17.79 -38.80 20.15
CA SER A 234 -17.39 -38.04 18.94
C SER A 234 -16.49 -36.85 19.30
N LEU A 235 -16.92 -36.02 20.27
CA LEU A 235 -16.12 -34.88 20.72
C LEU A 235 -14.77 -35.31 21.29
N HIS A 236 -14.68 -36.46 21.95
CA HIS A 236 -13.41 -36.99 22.45
C HIS A 236 -12.46 -37.37 21.31
N HIS A 237 -12.98 -37.98 20.24
CA HIS A 237 -12.18 -38.30 19.04
C HIS A 237 -11.69 -37.02 18.35
N ASP A 238 -12.55 -36.01 18.20
CA ASP A 238 -12.19 -34.73 17.60
C ASP A 238 -11.11 -34.01 18.42
N LEU A 239 -11.20 -34.08 19.76
CA LEU A 239 -10.21 -33.49 20.67
C LEU A 239 -8.87 -34.21 20.59
N GLN A 240 -8.89 -35.54 20.43
CA GLN A 240 -7.69 -36.34 20.25
C GLN A 240 -7.02 -36.06 18.89
N ALA A 241 -7.80 -35.93 17.81
CA ALA A 241 -7.31 -35.54 16.49
C ALA A 241 -6.69 -34.13 16.51
N ALA A 242 -7.38 -33.16 17.11
CA ALA A 242 -6.85 -31.80 17.28
C ALA A 242 -5.57 -31.77 18.13
N SER A 243 -5.47 -32.62 19.16
CA SER A 243 -4.25 -32.76 19.97
C SER A 243 -3.06 -33.25 19.13
N ILE A 244 -3.27 -34.26 18.27
CA ILE A 244 -2.25 -34.80 17.36
C ILE A 244 -1.81 -33.72 16.36
N GLU A 245 -2.75 -33.01 15.76
CA GLU A 245 -2.44 -31.92 14.82
C GLU A 245 -1.68 -30.78 15.50
N THR A 246 -2.07 -30.40 16.71
CA THR A 246 -1.37 -29.37 17.49
C THR A 246 0.07 -29.81 17.81
N GLN A 247 0.28 -31.09 18.11
CA GLN A 247 1.61 -31.62 18.35
C GLN A 247 2.47 -31.63 17.08
N ALA A 248 1.89 -31.96 15.92
CA ALA A 248 2.56 -31.89 14.63
C ALA A 248 2.95 -30.44 14.26
N LEU A 249 2.06 -29.48 14.51
CA LEU A 249 2.33 -28.05 14.29
C LEU A 249 3.45 -27.53 15.21
N ARG A 250 3.49 -27.96 16.48
CA ARG A 250 4.60 -27.62 17.39
C ARG A 250 5.93 -28.18 16.89
N ALA A 251 5.95 -29.44 16.46
CA ALA A 251 7.15 -30.04 15.88
C ALA A 251 7.63 -29.28 14.64
N ARG A 252 6.70 -28.88 13.76
CA ARG A 252 7.01 -28.07 12.58
C ARG A 252 7.56 -26.68 12.92
N ASN A 253 7.01 -26.01 13.93
CA ASN A 253 7.54 -24.71 14.37
C ASN A 253 8.95 -24.84 14.94
N VAL A 254 9.22 -25.86 15.76
CA VAL A 254 10.57 -26.12 16.28
C VAL A 254 11.56 -26.38 15.13
N GLN A 255 11.13 -27.09 14.09
CA GLN A 255 11.94 -27.32 12.89
C GLN A 255 12.22 -26.02 12.13
N LEU A 256 11.22 -25.16 11.94
CA LEU A 256 11.41 -23.85 11.29
C LEU A 256 12.32 -22.93 12.11
N ASP A 257 12.23 -22.94 13.43
CA ASP A 257 13.12 -22.17 14.30
C ASP A 257 14.56 -22.66 14.18
N LYS A 258 14.77 -23.98 14.06
CA LYS A 258 16.09 -24.57 13.80
C LYS A 258 16.64 -24.15 12.43
N GLU A 259 15.83 -24.24 11.37
CA GLU A 259 16.22 -23.81 10.02
C GLU A 259 16.53 -22.31 9.96
N ASN A 260 15.77 -21.49 10.68
CA ASN A 260 16.04 -20.05 10.79
C ASN A 260 17.35 -19.78 11.54
N ALA A 261 17.63 -20.50 12.63
CA ALA A 261 18.91 -20.39 13.34
C ALA A 261 20.09 -20.79 12.44
N GLU A 262 19.96 -21.86 11.65
CA GLU A 262 20.98 -22.29 10.69
C GLU A 262 21.20 -21.25 9.57
N ARG A 263 20.12 -20.64 9.05
CA ARG A 263 20.22 -19.55 8.08
C ARG A 263 20.88 -18.31 8.66
N SER A 264 20.52 -17.93 9.90
CA SER A 264 21.18 -16.81 10.59
C SER A 264 22.67 -17.05 10.81
N ALA A 265 23.07 -18.27 11.20
CA ALA A 265 24.48 -18.63 11.31
C ALA A 265 25.20 -18.57 9.95
N THR A 266 24.53 -19.01 8.88
CA THR A 266 25.07 -18.92 7.52
C THR A 266 25.30 -17.47 7.10
N ILE A 267 24.34 -16.58 7.36
CA ILE A 267 24.45 -15.14 7.08
C ILE A 267 25.60 -14.50 7.87
N GLN A 268 25.79 -14.87 9.13
CA GLN A 268 26.91 -14.39 9.93
C GLN A 268 28.26 -14.89 9.38
N ASN A 269 28.34 -16.16 8.96
CA ASN A 269 29.55 -16.72 8.36
C ASN A 269 29.89 -16.03 7.03
N THR A 270 28.91 -15.80 6.16
CA THR A 270 29.14 -15.09 4.89
C THR A 270 29.55 -13.63 5.11
N ALA A 271 28.96 -12.96 6.11
CA ALA A 271 29.39 -11.61 6.49
C ALA A 271 30.85 -11.59 6.96
N LEU A 272 31.27 -12.58 7.75
CA LEU A 272 32.64 -12.71 8.24
C LEU A 272 33.62 -13.04 7.11
N GLU A 273 33.23 -13.90 6.16
CA GLU A 273 34.01 -14.17 4.95
C GLU A 273 34.17 -12.91 4.08
N LEU A 274 33.10 -12.11 3.90
CA LEU A 274 33.18 -10.85 3.16
C LEU A 274 34.13 -9.86 3.83
N SER A 275 34.15 -9.77 5.17
CA SER A 275 35.14 -8.97 5.89
C SER A 275 36.57 -9.45 5.64
N ARG A 276 36.82 -10.77 5.69
CA ARG A 276 38.14 -11.34 5.38
C ARG A 276 38.57 -11.10 3.94
N VAL A 277 37.63 -11.13 2.99
CA VAL A 277 37.91 -10.83 1.58
C VAL A 277 38.29 -9.36 1.41
N ARG A 278 37.64 -8.43 2.14
CA ARG A 278 38.01 -7.00 2.14
C ARG A 278 39.39 -6.77 2.72
N GLU A 279 39.70 -7.37 3.87
CA GLU A 279 41.05 -7.30 4.47
C GLU A 279 42.12 -7.83 3.50
N ARG A 280 41.89 -8.98 2.86
CA ARG A 280 42.82 -9.51 1.84
C ARG A 280 42.95 -8.60 0.61
N ALA A 281 41.87 -7.94 0.19
CA ALA A 281 41.94 -7.01 -0.93
C ALA A 281 42.83 -5.80 -0.57
N GLU A 282 42.71 -5.28 0.64
CA GLU A 282 43.58 -4.20 1.15
C GLU A 282 45.04 -4.66 1.24
N GLU A 283 45.31 -5.85 1.78
CA GLU A 283 46.66 -6.43 1.81
C GLU A 283 47.28 -6.57 0.41
N VAL A 284 46.50 -7.06 -0.56
CA VAL A 284 46.97 -7.20 -1.95
C VAL A 284 47.25 -5.84 -2.58
N THR A 285 46.45 -4.81 -2.28
CA THR A 285 46.74 -3.45 -2.77
C THR A 285 48.03 -2.88 -2.20
N GLU A 286 48.30 -3.11 -0.91
CA GLU A 286 49.54 -2.68 -0.25
C GLU A 286 50.75 -3.47 -0.81
N GLU A 287 50.61 -4.79 -0.97
CA GLU A 287 51.67 -5.63 -1.55
C GLU A 287 51.98 -5.23 -3.00
N ASN A 288 50.96 -4.88 -3.80
CA ASN A 288 51.15 -4.35 -5.15
C ASN A 288 51.85 -2.99 -5.14
N HIS A 289 51.55 -2.12 -4.17
CA HIS A 289 52.25 -0.85 -4.01
C HIS A 289 53.75 -1.07 -3.72
N ILE A 290 54.07 -1.97 -2.78
CA ILE A 290 55.46 -2.34 -2.44
C ILE A 290 56.18 -2.96 -3.65
N ARG A 291 55.51 -3.85 -4.40
CA ARG A 291 56.04 -4.44 -5.65
C ARG A 291 56.32 -3.38 -6.71
N ALA A 292 55.45 -2.37 -6.84
CA ALA A 292 55.66 -1.27 -7.78
C ALA A 292 56.88 -0.41 -7.40
N VAL A 293 57.05 -0.12 -6.10
CA VAL A 293 58.22 0.61 -5.59
C VAL A 293 59.51 -0.16 -5.83
N THR A 294 59.55 -1.45 -5.45
CA THR A 294 60.74 -2.31 -5.66
C THR A 294 61.07 -2.48 -7.14
N THR A 295 60.07 -2.59 -8.02
CA THR A 295 60.29 -2.64 -9.48
C THR A 295 60.90 -1.34 -10.00
N LYS A 296 60.46 -0.17 -9.49
CA LYS A 296 61.07 1.13 -9.85
C LYS A 296 62.53 1.20 -9.42
N ASP A 297 62.86 0.70 -8.23
CA ASP A 297 64.24 0.68 -7.74
C ASP A 297 65.13 -0.31 -8.51
N GLN A 298 64.62 -1.49 -8.86
CA GLN A 298 65.32 -2.43 -9.73
C GLN A 298 65.58 -1.82 -11.12
N LYS A 299 64.61 -1.11 -11.71
CA LYS A 299 64.82 -0.38 -12.97
C LYS A 299 65.92 0.67 -12.86
N ARG A 300 65.99 1.40 -11.74
CA ARG A 300 67.09 2.35 -11.46
C ARG A 300 68.44 1.66 -11.34
N GLN A 301 68.52 0.51 -10.66
CA GLN A 301 69.75 -0.27 -10.55
C GLN A 301 70.21 -0.83 -11.90
N ILE A 302 69.30 -1.39 -12.70
CA ILE A 302 69.59 -1.86 -14.06
C ILE A 302 70.15 -0.72 -14.91
N LYS A 303 69.55 0.47 -14.85
CA LYS A 303 70.06 1.64 -15.57
C LYS A 303 71.49 2.00 -15.16
N LYS A 304 71.79 2.01 -13.85
CA LYS A 304 73.16 2.25 -13.35
C LYS A 304 74.15 1.18 -13.83
N LEU A 305 73.75 -0.09 -13.85
CA LEU A 305 74.60 -1.18 -14.33
C LEU A 305 74.85 -1.10 -15.84
N LEU A 306 73.84 -0.74 -16.64
CA LEU A 306 74.00 -0.53 -18.08
C LEU A 306 74.97 0.64 -18.37
N GLU A 307 74.86 1.72 -17.61
CA GLU A 307 75.77 2.87 -17.73
C GLU A 307 77.21 2.49 -17.38
N LYS A 308 77.41 1.70 -16.31
CA LYS A 308 78.72 1.17 -15.92
C LYS A 308 79.30 0.19 -16.95
N ASN A 309 78.48 -0.68 -17.54
CA ASN A 309 78.92 -1.56 -18.63
C ASN A 309 79.38 -0.76 -19.84
N LYS A 310 78.66 0.31 -20.21
CA LYS A 310 79.07 1.19 -21.30
C LYS A 310 80.42 1.88 -21.03
N GLN A 311 80.68 2.26 -19.78
CA GLN A 311 82.00 2.78 -19.37
C GLN A 311 83.09 1.71 -19.49
N LEU A 312 82.86 0.50 -18.98
CA LEU A 312 83.82 -0.60 -19.08
C LEU A 312 84.11 -1.00 -20.53
N GLU A 313 83.09 -1.03 -21.40
CA GLU A 313 83.28 -1.26 -22.85
C GLU A 313 84.20 -0.20 -23.47
N SER A 314 84.04 1.07 -23.09
CA SER A 314 84.92 2.14 -23.57
C SER A 314 86.36 2.01 -23.07
N GLU A 315 86.56 1.54 -21.83
CA GLU A 315 87.88 1.28 -21.26
C GLU A 315 88.57 0.08 -21.93
N VAL A 316 87.83 -1.00 -22.20
CA VAL A 316 88.34 -2.18 -22.92
C VAL A 316 88.77 -1.78 -24.33
N ASN A 317 87.94 -1.05 -25.08
CA ASN A 317 88.28 -0.59 -26.42
C ASN A 317 89.52 0.32 -26.44
N ALA A 318 89.71 1.16 -25.41
CA ALA A 318 90.91 1.98 -25.27
C ALA A 318 92.16 1.14 -24.95
N ASN A 319 92.02 0.10 -24.14
CA ASN A 319 93.11 -0.82 -23.83
C ASN A 319 93.50 -1.69 -25.02
N ASP A 320 92.54 -2.16 -25.80
CA ASP A 320 92.79 -2.93 -27.02
C ASP A 320 93.51 -2.08 -28.09
N ALA A 321 93.13 -0.80 -28.22
CA ALA A 321 93.86 0.14 -29.08
C ALA A 321 95.32 0.33 -28.64
N ASN A 322 95.56 0.49 -27.32
CA ASN A 322 96.91 0.59 -26.76
C ASN A 322 97.72 -0.69 -26.92
N ALA A 323 97.09 -1.86 -26.80
CA ALA A 323 97.73 -3.16 -27.00
C ALA A 323 98.12 -3.37 -28.48
N ALA A 324 97.24 -2.98 -29.41
CA ALA A 324 97.51 -3.02 -30.85
C ALA A 324 98.70 -2.10 -31.23
N GLU A 325 98.80 -0.91 -30.65
CA GLU A 325 99.92 0.01 -30.89
C GLU A 325 101.26 -0.57 -30.40
N LYS A 326 101.30 -1.16 -29.20
CA LYS A 326 102.50 -1.82 -28.68
C LYS A 326 102.91 -3.02 -29.52
N ALA A 327 101.96 -3.82 -29.98
CA ALA A 327 102.22 -4.97 -30.86
C ALA A 327 102.73 -4.55 -32.26
N ALA A 328 102.34 -3.36 -32.75
CA ALA A 328 102.88 -2.79 -33.98
C ALA A 328 104.33 -2.32 -33.79
N ARG A 329 104.63 -1.69 -32.65
CA ARG A 329 105.97 -1.17 -32.31
C ARG A 329 107.01 -2.30 -32.22
N VAL A 330 106.68 -3.40 -31.52
CA VAL A 330 107.54 -4.59 -31.42
C VAL A 330 107.75 -5.24 -32.79
N ARG A 331 106.73 -5.24 -33.66
CA ARG A 331 106.87 -5.76 -35.04
C ARG A 331 107.84 -4.94 -35.89
N MET A 332 107.85 -3.62 -35.75
CA MET A 332 108.81 -2.76 -36.46
C MET A 332 110.24 -2.98 -35.96
N GLU A 333 110.46 -3.03 -34.64
CA GLU A 333 111.78 -3.31 -34.05
C GLU A 333 112.33 -4.67 -34.48
N MET A 334 111.45 -5.67 -34.57
CA MET A 334 111.81 -7.02 -35.02
C MET A 334 112.14 -7.07 -36.53
N GLN A 335 111.57 -6.19 -37.36
CA GLN A 335 111.96 -6.05 -38.77
C GLN A 335 113.33 -5.37 -38.93
N ASP A 336 113.62 -4.35 -38.10
CA ASP A 336 114.89 -3.62 -38.11
C ASP A 336 116.07 -4.51 -37.67
N LEU A 337 115.83 -5.40 -36.69
CA LEU A 337 116.79 -6.41 -36.27
C LEU A 337 117.09 -7.43 -37.39
N HIS A 338 116.07 -7.88 -38.13
CA HIS A 338 116.25 -8.77 -39.27
C HIS A 338 117.03 -8.11 -40.42
N GLN A 339 116.83 -6.80 -40.64
CA GLN A 339 117.59 -6.03 -41.63
C GLN A 339 119.07 -5.89 -41.22
N THR A 340 119.33 -5.71 -39.92
CA THR A 340 120.69 -5.61 -39.38
C THR A 340 121.45 -6.94 -39.49
N ILE A 341 120.77 -8.06 -39.26
CA ILE A 341 121.34 -9.41 -39.44
C ILE A 341 121.62 -9.70 -40.92
N ALA A 342 120.76 -9.24 -41.83
CA ALA A 342 120.98 -9.38 -43.28
C ALA A 342 122.24 -8.61 -43.75
N ASN A 343 122.48 -7.41 -43.19
CA ASN A 343 123.65 -6.58 -43.51
C ASN A 343 124.98 -7.13 -42.97
N MET A 344 124.94 -8.03 -41.97
CA MET A 344 126.14 -8.67 -41.42
C MET A 344 126.61 -9.91 -42.22
N ARG A 345 125.93 -10.26 -43.33
CA ARG A 345 126.18 -11.51 -44.08
C ARG A 345 127.29 -11.44 -45.16
N ASP A 346 127.88 -10.26 -45.42
CA ASP A 346 128.84 -10.01 -46.52
C ASP A 346 130.31 -9.75 -46.07
N GLY A 347 130.82 -10.45 -45.04
CA GLY A 347 132.21 -10.29 -44.60
C GLY A 347 132.87 -11.53 -43.98
N THR A 348 133.94 -11.97 -44.63
CA THR A 348 134.94 -13.03 -44.33
C THR A 348 135.02 -13.68 -42.93
N PHE A 349 135.11 -15.01 -42.96
CA PHE A 349 134.92 -16.00 -41.89
C PHE A 349 136.20 -16.28 -41.08
N ASN A 350 136.12 -16.23 -39.74
CA ASN A 350 137.24 -16.50 -38.82
C ASN A 350 136.93 -17.72 -37.92
N PHE A 351 137.88 -18.63 -37.71
CA PHE A 351 137.66 -19.95 -37.05
C PHE A 351 137.16 -19.86 -35.60
N GLU A 352 137.46 -18.77 -34.88
CA GLU A 352 136.90 -18.45 -33.56
C GLU A 352 135.37 -18.26 -33.60
N GLN A 353 134.84 -17.70 -34.70
CA GLN A 353 133.40 -17.50 -34.89
C GLN A 353 132.65 -18.82 -35.08
N LEU A 354 133.30 -19.89 -35.56
CA LEU A 354 132.65 -21.19 -35.72
C LEU A 354 132.37 -21.86 -34.37
N LYS A 355 133.20 -21.58 -33.36
CA LYS A 355 133.06 -22.11 -32.00
C LYS A 355 131.96 -21.37 -31.23
N THR A 356 131.90 -20.05 -31.36
CA THR A 356 130.77 -19.26 -30.85
C THR A 356 129.49 -19.61 -31.59
N LEU A 357 129.49 -19.74 -32.92
CA LEU A 357 128.31 -20.17 -33.69
C LEU A 357 127.80 -21.56 -33.32
N ARG A 358 128.67 -22.49 -32.90
CA ARG A 358 128.22 -23.79 -32.34
C ARG A 358 127.58 -23.64 -30.97
N ALA A 359 128.17 -22.84 -30.09
CA ALA A 359 127.58 -22.55 -28.79
C ALA A 359 126.24 -21.82 -28.94
N ASP A 360 126.18 -20.83 -29.84
CA ASP A 360 124.98 -20.09 -30.20
C ASP A 360 123.95 -20.98 -30.87
N LYS A 361 124.34 -21.94 -31.72
CA LYS A 361 123.41 -22.93 -32.29
C LYS A 361 122.78 -23.81 -31.21
N ILE A 362 123.56 -24.28 -30.23
CA ILE A 362 123.03 -25.08 -29.11
C ILE A 362 122.13 -24.22 -28.22
N LEU A 363 122.51 -22.97 -27.95
CA LEU A 363 121.72 -22.02 -27.20
C LEU A 363 120.41 -21.69 -27.92
N LEU A 364 120.47 -21.45 -29.23
CA LEU A 364 119.32 -21.22 -30.12
C LEU A 364 118.42 -22.45 -30.20
N HIS A 365 118.97 -23.66 -30.20
CA HIS A 365 118.14 -24.88 -30.16
C HIS A 365 117.40 -25.01 -28.83
N ARG A 366 118.06 -24.74 -27.70
CA ARG A 366 117.39 -24.70 -26.39
C ARG A 366 116.37 -23.58 -26.28
N GLN A 367 116.65 -22.41 -26.87
CA GLN A 367 115.71 -21.30 -26.93
C GLN A 367 114.52 -21.64 -27.85
N TYR A 368 114.76 -22.33 -28.96
CA TYR A 368 113.73 -22.81 -29.87
C TYR A 368 112.85 -23.87 -29.21
N GLU A 369 113.43 -24.85 -28.51
CA GLU A 369 112.69 -25.83 -27.69
C GLU A 369 111.85 -25.12 -26.62
N GLY A 370 112.44 -24.17 -25.87
CA GLY A 370 111.72 -23.38 -24.88
C GLY A 370 110.63 -22.47 -25.48
N LEU A 371 110.80 -21.98 -26.72
CA LEU A 371 109.78 -21.25 -27.48
C LEU A 371 108.69 -22.19 -28.00
N ASN A 372 109.05 -23.40 -28.41
CA ASN A 372 108.13 -24.42 -28.90
C ASN A 372 107.24 -24.94 -27.77
N ASP A 373 107.82 -25.16 -26.57
CA ASP A 373 107.06 -25.52 -25.38
C ASP A 373 106.10 -24.38 -24.96
N LYS A 374 106.56 -23.12 -25.04
CA LYS A 374 105.69 -21.95 -24.81
C LYS A 374 104.60 -21.82 -25.88
N TYR A 375 104.90 -22.12 -27.14
CA TYR A 375 103.94 -22.10 -28.23
C TYR A 375 102.88 -23.19 -28.06
N ASN A 376 103.28 -24.40 -27.64
CA ASN A 376 102.37 -25.48 -27.32
C ASN A 376 101.48 -25.12 -26.12
N ALA A 377 102.04 -24.58 -25.04
CA ALA A 377 101.28 -24.10 -23.90
C ALA A 377 100.30 -22.96 -24.26
N LEU A 378 100.69 -22.07 -25.18
CA LEU A 378 99.81 -21.02 -25.70
C LEU A 378 98.68 -21.60 -26.55
N THR A 379 98.98 -22.62 -27.37
CA THR A 379 97.98 -23.34 -28.18
C THR A 379 96.97 -24.07 -27.30
N GLU A 380 97.44 -24.76 -26.26
CA GLU A 380 96.58 -25.41 -25.26
C GLU A 380 95.73 -24.40 -24.48
N SER A 381 96.32 -23.26 -24.08
CA SER A 381 95.59 -22.17 -23.44
C SER A 381 94.57 -21.53 -24.38
N SER A 382 94.87 -21.39 -25.67
CA SER A 382 93.96 -20.86 -26.68
C SER A 382 92.80 -21.82 -26.92
N GLN A 383 93.06 -23.12 -27.01
CA GLN A 383 92.01 -24.13 -27.13
C GLN A 383 91.10 -24.15 -25.91
N SER A 384 91.66 -24.07 -24.69
CA SER A 384 90.88 -23.97 -23.46
C SER A 384 89.99 -22.71 -23.42
N GLN A 385 90.47 -21.57 -23.96
CA GLN A 385 89.66 -20.37 -24.09
C GLN A 385 88.54 -20.52 -25.12
N ILE A 386 88.80 -21.18 -26.25
CA ILE A 386 87.78 -21.48 -27.26
C ILE A 386 86.67 -22.34 -26.65
N ASP A 387 87.01 -23.40 -25.93
CA ASP A 387 86.03 -24.28 -25.29
C ASP A 387 85.20 -23.54 -24.24
N ARG A 388 85.85 -22.67 -23.45
CA ARG A 388 85.17 -21.83 -22.45
C ARG A 388 84.25 -20.79 -23.10
N ASN A 389 84.64 -20.22 -24.22
CA ASN A 389 83.81 -19.29 -24.99
C ASN A 389 82.59 -20.01 -25.58
N ALA A 390 82.76 -21.22 -26.13
CA ALA A 390 81.65 -22.04 -26.60
C ALA A 390 80.65 -22.39 -25.48
N GLU A 391 81.14 -22.67 -24.26
CA GLU A 391 80.28 -22.89 -23.11
C GLU A 391 79.49 -21.62 -22.71
N LEU A 392 80.14 -20.46 -22.74
CA LEU A 392 79.50 -19.16 -22.47
C LEU A 392 78.46 -18.81 -23.53
N GLU A 393 78.75 -19.02 -24.81
CA GLU A 393 77.79 -18.84 -25.91
C GLU A 393 76.55 -19.71 -25.73
N SER A 394 76.73 -20.99 -25.36
CA SER A 394 75.61 -21.90 -25.05
C SER A 394 74.76 -21.40 -23.87
N LYS A 395 75.40 -20.82 -22.84
CA LYS A 395 74.68 -20.23 -21.69
C LYS A 395 73.92 -18.97 -22.08
N VAL A 396 74.52 -18.10 -22.90
CA VAL A 396 73.86 -16.89 -23.43
C VAL A 396 72.65 -17.27 -24.26
N GLU A 397 72.77 -18.26 -25.16
CA GLU A 397 71.66 -18.73 -25.98
C GLU A 397 70.51 -19.29 -25.13
N LYS A 398 70.82 -20.05 -24.07
CA LYS A 398 69.80 -20.51 -23.10
C LYS A 398 69.12 -19.35 -22.37
N MET A 399 69.87 -18.32 -22.01
CA MET A 399 69.33 -17.11 -21.36
C MET A 399 68.44 -16.31 -22.32
N ASP A 400 68.81 -16.18 -23.60
CA ASP A 400 67.99 -15.52 -24.61
C ASP A 400 66.68 -16.27 -24.87
N ARG A 401 66.72 -17.59 -24.94
CA ARG A 401 65.49 -18.42 -25.02
C ARG A 401 64.59 -18.20 -23.80
N LYS A 402 65.15 -18.08 -22.59
CA LYS A 402 64.39 -17.76 -21.37
C LYS A 402 63.82 -16.34 -21.41
N LYS A 403 64.61 -15.36 -21.83
CA LYS A 403 64.20 -13.96 -22.00
C LYS A 403 63.02 -13.86 -22.97
N LYS A 404 63.10 -14.54 -24.12
CA LYS A 404 62.00 -14.57 -25.11
C LYS A 404 60.71 -15.12 -24.50
N ARG A 405 60.78 -16.25 -23.78
CA ARG A 405 59.61 -16.82 -23.06
C ARG A 405 59.02 -15.88 -22.01
N MET A 406 59.86 -15.10 -21.33
CA MET A 406 59.40 -14.11 -20.34
C MET A 406 58.73 -12.92 -21.02
N VAL A 407 59.26 -12.43 -22.14
CA VAL A 407 58.65 -11.37 -22.94
C VAL A 407 57.28 -11.81 -23.46
N ASP A 408 57.16 -13.04 -23.99
CA ASP A 408 55.87 -13.57 -24.46
C ASP A 408 54.83 -13.68 -23.32
N LYS A 409 55.28 -14.01 -22.10
CA LYS A 409 54.40 -14.04 -20.92
C LYS A 409 53.99 -12.64 -20.47
N LEU A 410 54.89 -11.67 -20.53
CA LEU A 410 54.60 -10.28 -20.17
C LEU A 410 53.61 -9.66 -21.16
N SER A 411 53.79 -9.87 -22.46
CA SER A 411 52.84 -9.42 -23.48
C SER A 411 51.44 -9.99 -23.25
N LYS A 412 51.31 -11.29 -22.93
CA LYS A 412 50.00 -11.89 -22.58
C LYS A 412 49.38 -11.33 -21.30
N LEU A 413 50.19 -10.85 -20.35
CA LEU A 413 49.68 -10.20 -19.13
C LEU A 413 49.25 -8.77 -19.41
N GLU A 414 49.96 -8.06 -20.28
CA GLU A 414 49.64 -6.72 -20.74
C GLU A 414 48.29 -6.73 -21.50
N ASP A 415 48.10 -7.65 -22.45
CA ASP A 415 46.82 -7.83 -23.16
C ASP A 415 45.65 -8.10 -22.19
N LYS A 416 45.88 -8.92 -21.15
CA LYS A 416 44.88 -9.19 -20.11
C LYS A 416 44.59 -7.98 -19.23
N THR A 417 45.61 -7.19 -18.93
CA THR A 417 45.45 -5.98 -18.10
C THR A 417 44.66 -4.94 -18.87
N GLN A 418 44.96 -4.76 -20.16
CA GLN A 418 44.23 -3.86 -21.05
C GLN A 418 42.76 -4.28 -21.20
N SER A 419 42.48 -5.58 -21.37
CA SER A 419 41.11 -6.10 -21.39
C SER A 419 40.38 -5.88 -20.05
N GLN A 420 41.07 -5.90 -18.92
CA GLN A 420 40.48 -5.59 -17.61
C GLN A 420 40.20 -4.09 -17.45
N GLU A 421 41.07 -3.23 -17.94
CA GLU A 421 40.84 -1.78 -17.97
C GLU A 421 39.60 -1.42 -18.81
N GLU A 422 39.45 -2.02 -19.99
CA GLU A 422 38.23 -1.86 -20.82
C GLU A 422 36.96 -2.32 -20.08
N HIS A 423 37.04 -3.40 -19.30
CA HIS A 423 35.93 -3.86 -18.46
C HIS A 423 35.62 -2.91 -17.29
N ILE A 424 36.64 -2.30 -16.69
CA ILE A 424 36.45 -1.31 -15.63
C ILE A 424 35.84 -0.03 -16.20
N GLU A 425 36.26 0.43 -17.38
CA GLU A 425 35.66 1.59 -18.05
C GLU A 425 34.19 1.35 -18.39
N THR A 426 33.83 0.17 -18.93
CA THR A 426 32.42 -0.17 -19.21
C THR A 426 31.58 -0.25 -17.94
N LEU A 427 32.10 -0.84 -16.84
CA LEU A 427 31.39 -0.85 -15.56
C LEU A 427 31.24 0.56 -14.96
N THR A 428 32.24 1.43 -15.15
CA THR A 428 32.19 2.82 -14.67
C THR A 428 31.12 3.60 -15.42
N ALA A 429 31.07 3.47 -16.75
CA ALA A 429 30.03 4.10 -17.58
C ALA A 429 28.62 3.64 -17.20
N ALA A 430 28.42 2.33 -16.96
CA ALA A 430 27.14 1.79 -16.52
C ALA A 430 26.73 2.31 -15.12
N ASN A 431 27.70 2.53 -14.23
CA ASN A 431 27.46 3.08 -12.90
C ASN A 431 27.09 4.57 -12.96
N ASP A 432 27.71 5.34 -13.85
CA ASP A 432 27.35 6.74 -14.10
C ASP A 432 25.93 6.86 -14.67
N GLU A 433 25.54 5.98 -15.61
CA GLU A 433 24.17 5.91 -16.13
C GLU A 433 23.15 5.55 -15.04
N ALA A 434 23.48 4.59 -14.16
CA ALA A 434 22.64 4.24 -13.02
C ALA A 434 22.51 5.41 -12.02
N ARG A 435 23.58 6.19 -11.83
CA ARG A 435 23.56 7.38 -10.98
C ARG A 435 22.68 8.48 -11.58
N GLU A 436 22.74 8.70 -12.88
CA GLU A 436 21.88 9.65 -13.59
C GLU A 436 20.40 9.24 -13.52
N ALA A 437 20.10 7.96 -13.76
CA ALA A 437 18.75 7.41 -13.60
C ALA A 437 18.20 7.59 -12.18
N ASN A 438 19.06 7.46 -11.16
CA ASN A 438 18.66 7.67 -9.76
C ASN A 438 18.40 9.16 -9.44
N VAL A 439 19.15 10.09 -10.05
CA VAL A 439 18.88 11.53 -9.95
C VAL A 439 17.52 11.87 -10.59
N GLU A 440 17.22 11.30 -11.76
CA GLU A 440 15.92 11.51 -12.42
C GLU A 440 14.76 10.90 -11.64
N LEU A 441 14.95 9.70 -11.06
CA LEU A 441 13.95 9.07 -10.19
C LEU A 441 13.64 9.95 -8.95
N ASN A 442 14.66 10.53 -8.33
CA ASN A 442 14.48 11.46 -7.21
C ASN A 442 13.75 12.74 -7.65
N ARG A 443 14.06 13.27 -8.84
CA ARG A 443 13.37 14.43 -9.42
C ARG A 443 11.89 14.15 -9.66
N ILE A 444 11.56 12.99 -10.25
CA ILE A 444 10.18 12.56 -10.48
C ILE A 444 9.44 12.36 -9.15
N THR A 445 10.09 11.76 -8.16
CA THR A 445 9.52 11.56 -6.82
C THR A 445 9.16 12.90 -6.17
N ALA A 446 10.04 13.89 -6.24
CA ALA A 446 9.78 15.24 -5.71
C ALA A 446 8.61 15.94 -6.45
N MET A 447 8.49 15.78 -7.77
CA MET A 447 7.35 16.31 -8.53
C MET A 447 6.03 15.64 -8.11
N LEU A 448 6.03 14.32 -7.91
CA LEU A 448 4.85 13.57 -7.46
C LEU A 448 4.42 13.97 -6.04
N GLU A 449 5.37 14.23 -5.14
CA GLU A 449 5.06 14.75 -3.80
C GLU A 449 4.43 16.14 -3.86
N LYS A 450 4.93 17.02 -4.72
CA LYS A 450 4.34 18.35 -4.94
C LYS A 450 2.93 18.27 -5.51
N GLU A 451 2.70 17.45 -6.55
CA GLU A 451 1.36 17.23 -7.12
C GLU A 451 0.41 16.64 -6.07
N LYS A 452 0.87 15.69 -5.26
CA LYS A 452 0.09 15.12 -4.16
C LYS A 452 -0.34 16.20 -3.16
N GLU A 453 0.55 17.12 -2.81
CA GLU A 453 0.24 18.19 -1.87
C GLU A 453 -0.72 19.23 -2.45
N GLU A 454 -0.62 19.53 -3.74
CA GLU A 454 -1.59 20.37 -4.46
C GLU A 454 -2.98 19.71 -4.51
N VAL A 455 -3.06 18.40 -4.78
CA VAL A 455 -4.32 17.64 -4.75
C VAL A 455 -4.92 17.59 -3.34
N ILE A 456 -4.09 17.49 -2.30
CA ILE A 456 -4.57 17.56 -0.91
C ILE A 456 -5.19 18.94 -0.66
N LYS A 457 -4.53 20.03 -1.06
CA LYS A 457 -5.07 21.39 -0.89
C LYS A 457 -6.39 21.60 -1.62
N THR A 458 -6.50 21.14 -2.87
CA THR A 458 -7.76 21.26 -3.63
C THR A 458 -8.87 20.41 -3.00
N SER A 459 -8.55 19.19 -2.55
CA SER A 459 -9.53 18.32 -1.86
C SER A 459 -10.03 18.92 -0.54
N GLN A 460 -9.15 19.60 0.22
CA GLN A 460 -9.53 20.33 1.43
C GLN A 460 -10.42 21.53 1.10
N GLY A 461 -10.14 22.24 0.00
CA GLY A 461 -11.00 23.31 -0.51
C GLY A 461 -12.41 22.81 -0.84
N TYR A 462 -12.53 21.69 -1.57
CA TYR A 462 -13.83 21.07 -1.86
C TYR A 462 -14.55 20.57 -0.61
N ALA A 463 -13.83 20.02 0.37
CA ALA A 463 -14.43 19.62 1.65
C ALA A 463 -15.01 20.82 2.40
N GLY A 464 -14.35 21.99 2.35
CA GLY A 464 -14.88 23.25 2.87
C GLY A 464 -16.18 23.66 2.19
N GLN A 465 -16.20 23.70 0.86
CA GLN A 465 -17.40 24.02 0.07
C GLN A 465 -18.57 23.07 0.35
N LEU A 466 -18.30 21.76 0.49
CA LEU A 466 -19.32 20.77 0.82
C LEU A 466 -19.90 20.99 2.23
N SER A 467 -19.06 21.40 3.19
CA SER A 467 -19.52 21.73 4.54
C SER A 467 -20.39 22.98 4.55
N GLU A 468 -20.06 23.99 3.74
CA GLU A 468 -20.88 25.20 3.57
C GLU A 468 -22.24 24.84 2.96
N LEU A 469 -22.26 24.02 1.90
CA LEU A 469 -23.49 23.57 1.25
C LEU A 469 -24.37 22.71 2.19
N ASP A 470 -23.78 21.85 3.02
CA ASP A 470 -24.55 21.07 3.99
C ASP A 470 -25.17 21.96 5.07
N ASN A 471 -24.44 22.99 5.52
CA ASN A 471 -24.98 23.99 6.44
C ASN A 471 -26.15 24.76 5.82
N GLU A 472 -26.05 25.18 4.56
CA GLU A 472 -27.14 25.83 3.82
C GLU A 472 -28.36 24.91 3.65
N LEU A 473 -28.13 23.63 3.36
CA LEU A 473 -29.18 22.62 3.24
C LEU A 473 -29.88 22.39 4.59
N GLN A 474 -29.12 22.32 5.69
CA GLN A 474 -29.67 22.19 7.04
C GLN A 474 -30.52 23.42 7.41
N GLN A 475 -30.05 24.63 7.11
CA GLN A 475 -30.81 25.87 7.30
C GLN A 475 -32.10 25.87 6.47
N SER A 476 -32.02 25.45 5.20
CA SER A 476 -33.19 25.34 4.32
C SER A 476 -34.20 24.33 4.82
N ARG A 477 -33.75 23.17 5.32
CA ARG A 477 -34.63 22.17 5.96
C ARG A 477 -35.30 22.70 7.22
N ALA A 478 -34.58 23.46 8.05
CA ALA A 478 -35.15 24.10 9.23
C ALA A 478 -36.26 25.11 8.84
N ARG A 479 -36.02 25.95 7.82
CA ARG A 479 -37.03 26.88 7.29
C ARG A 479 -38.26 26.16 6.74
N ILE A 480 -38.08 25.06 6.00
CA ILE A 480 -39.21 24.24 5.49
C ILE A 480 -40.02 23.65 6.66
N ALA A 481 -39.36 23.17 7.71
CA ALA A 481 -40.06 22.65 8.88
C ALA A 481 -40.86 23.72 9.63
N GLU A 482 -40.35 24.95 9.66
CA GLU A 482 -41.06 26.12 10.23
C GLU A 482 -42.28 26.49 9.39
N LEU A 483 -42.12 26.62 8.06
CA LEU A 483 -43.23 26.89 7.14
C LEU A 483 -44.33 25.82 7.20
N ARG A 484 -43.96 24.54 7.39
CA ARG A 484 -44.94 23.46 7.59
C ARG A 484 -45.74 23.64 8.88
N ARG A 485 -45.08 24.00 9.99
CA ARG A 485 -45.77 24.30 11.26
C ARG A 485 -46.72 25.48 11.12
N ASP A 486 -46.31 26.53 10.41
CA ASP A 486 -47.16 27.70 10.18
C ASP A 486 -48.39 27.36 9.32
N LEU A 487 -48.21 26.53 8.28
CA LEU A 487 -49.30 26.00 7.47
C LEU A 487 -50.28 25.17 8.31
N GLU A 488 -49.80 24.23 9.12
CA GLU A 488 -50.64 23.44 10.02
C GLU A 488 -51.44 24.33 10.98
N MET A 489 -50.79 25.31 11.60
CA MET A 489 -51.44 26.28 12.48
C MET A 489 -52.51 27.10 11.75
N LYS A 490 -52.27 27.44 10.48
CA LYS A 490 -53.24 28.16 9.65
C LYS A 490 -54.42 27.27 9.29
N THR A 491 -54.19 26.03 8.86
CA THR A 491 -55.26 25.06 8.57
C THR A 491 -56.09 24.75 9.81
N ASP A 492 -55.48 24.65 10.99
CA ASP A 492 -56.21 24.47 12.25
C ASP A 492 -57.06 25.70 12.62
N ARG A 493 -56.56 26.91 12.37
CA ARG A 493 -57.37 28.14 12.52
C ARG A 493 -58.54 28.14 11.54
N GLU A 494 -58.32 27.78 10.29
CA GLU A 494 -59.36 27.68 9.26
C GLU A 494 -60.45 26.68 9.69
N ARG A 495 -60.08 25.48 10.15
CA ARG A 495 -61.04 24.50 10.68
C ARG A 495 -61.85 25.02 11.86
N ARG A 496 -61.21 25.76 12.79
CA ARG A 496 -61.93 26.38 13.93
C ARG A 496 -62.92 27.45 13.46
N THR A 497 -62.52 28.28 12.49
CA THR A 497 -63.41 29.30 11.94
C THR A 497 -64.57 28.69 11.15
N GLU A 498 -64.32 27.59 10.43
CA GLU A 498 -65.35 26.86 9.68
C GLU A 498 -66.34 26.20 10.64
N ALA A 499 -65.87 25.52 11.70
CA ALA A 499 -66.73 24.97 12.74
C ALA A 499 -67.59 26.04 13.44
N ALA A 500 -67.00 27.21 13.76
CA ALA A 500 -67.74 28.32 14.34
C ALA A 500 -68.79 28.90 13.38
N LEU A 501 -68.48 28.93 12.07
CA LEU A 501 -69.43 29.34 11.04
C LEU A 501 -70.61 28.36 10.94
N GLU A 502 -70.33 27.05 10.94
CA GLU A 502 -71.36 26.00 10.92
C GLU A 502 -72.27 26.09 12.15
N GLU A 503 -71.71 26.29 13.35
CA GLU A 503 -72.46 26.47 14.59
C GLU A 503 -73.36 27.72 14.54
N ALA A 504 -72.82 28.84 14.04
CA ALA A 504 -73.57 30.07 13.85
C ALA A 504 -74.72 29.88 12.84
N GLN A 505 -74.48 29.22 11.71
CA GLN A 505 -75.50 28.91 10.72
C GLN A 505 -76.59 28.01 11.30
N TRP A 506 -76.22 26.98 12.07
CA TRP A 506 -77.17 26.09 12.72
C TRP A 506 -78.04 26.83 13.74
N SER A 507 -77.43 27.68 14.58
CA SER A 507 -78.15 28.55 15.53
C SER A 507 -79.13 29.49 14.82
N LEU A 508 -78.71 30.08 13.69
CA LEU A 508 -79.52 31.00 12.91
C LEU A 508 -80.70 30.29 12.23
N ARG A 509 -80.50 29.08 11.71
CA ARG A 509 -81.60 28.22 11.20
C ARG A 509 -82.60 27.89 12.30
N HIS A 510 -82.14 27.54 13.49
CA HIS A 510 -83.02 27.25 14.63
C HIS A 510 -83.83 28.49 15.06
N LYS A 511 -83.19 29.65 15.15
CA LYS A 511 -83.88 30.92 15.46
C LYS A 511 -84.86 31.31 14.36
N SER A 512 -84.50 31.14 13.09
CA SER A 512 -85.39 31.40 11.96
C SER A 512 -86.61 30.49 11.98
N ALA A 513 -86.45 29.20 12.27
CA ALA A 513 -87.56 28.27 12.44
C ALA A 513 -88.45 28.66 13.63
N ALA A 514 -87.86 29.05 14.77
CA ALA A 514 -88.60 29.52 15.93
C ALA A 514 -89.40 30.81 15.62
N HIS A 515 -88.79 31.77 14.92
CA HIS A 515 -89.47 32.97 14.44
C HIS A 515 -90.57 32.64 13.44
N SER A 516 -90.34 31.73 12.49
CA SER A 516 -91.35 31.26 11.53
C SER A 516 -92.59 30.74 12.25
N ASN A 517 -92.40 29.85 13.23
CA ASN A 517 -93.47 29.30 14.05
C ASN A 517 -94.20 30.40 14.85
N GLN A 518 -93.47 31.41 15.33
CA GLN A 518 -94.07 32.54 16.03
C GLN A 518 -94.89 33.44 15.09
N THR A 519 -94.42 33.70 13.87
CA THR A 519 -95.20 34.41 12.84
C THR A 519 -96.43 33.63 12.42
N GLU A 520 -96.35 32.32 12.23
CA GLU A 520 -97.53 31.48 11.93
C GLU A 520 -98.56 31.56 13.06
N LYS A 521 -98.12 31.52 14.32
CA LYS A 521 -99.00 31.69 15.47
C LYS A 521 -99.68 33.06 15.47
N ILE A 522 -98.93 34.14 15.21
CA ILE A 522 -99.49 35.49 15.12
C ILE A 522 -100.46 35.59 13.94
N MET A 523 -100.15 35.00 12.79
CA MET A 523 -101.06 34.99 11.64
C MET A 523 -102.35 34.22 11.93
N ALA A 524 -102.28 33.10 12.66
CA ALA A 524 -103.46 32.38 13.12
C ALA A 524 -104.30 33.24 14.08
N GLU A 525 -103.67 33.90 15.06
CA GLU A 525 -104.35 34.83 15.98
C GLU A 525 -104.96 36.04 15.27
N LEU A 526 -104.30 36.55 14.23
CA LEU A 526 -104.83 37.63 13.38
C LEU A 526 -106.01 37.13 12.55
N SER A 527 -105.91 35.94 11.94
CA SER A 527 -107.03 35.33 11.22
C SER A 527 -108.23 35.10 12.13
N ASP A 528 -108.03 34.65 13.37
CA ASP A 528 -109.10 34.52 14.36
C ASP A 528 -109.74 35.88 14.68
N LYS A 529 -108.92 36.93 14.82
CA LYS A 529 -109.41 38.30 15.01
C LYS A 529 -110.14 38.84 13.79
N ASP A 530 -109.69 38.55 12.58
CA ASP A 530 -110.36 38.96 11.35
C ASP A 530 -111.72 38.27 11.24
N THR A 531 -111.84 36.97 11.56
CA THR A 531 -113.16 36.31 11.62
C THR A 531 -114.06 36.87 12.73
N PHE A 532 -113.47 37.40 13.81
CA PHE A 532 -114.21 38.09 14.86
C PHE A 532 -114.67 39.50 14.41
N ILE A 533 -113.82 40.22 13.69
CA ILE A 533 -114.15 41.52 13.08
C ILE A 533 -115.25 41.32 12.03
N GLU A 534 -115.17 40.33 11.15
CA GLU A 534 -116.22 40.03 10.16
C GLU A 534 -117.56 39.71 10.83
N ARG A 535 -117.55 39.01 11.98
CA ARG A 535 -118.77 38.80 12.78
C ARG A 535 -119.30 40.12 13.35
N LEU A 536 -118.42 40.96 13.92
CA LEU A 536 -118.79 42.28 14.42
C LEU A 536 -119.31 43.20 13.32
N GLU A 537 -118.70 43.22 12.15
CA GLU A 537 -119.14 43.98 10.98
C GLU A 537 -120.48 43.45 10.47
N GLY A 538 -120.70 42.14 10.45
CA GLY A 538 -121.99 41.52 10.17
C GLY A 538 -123.07 41.91 11.18
N ASP A 539 -122.73 42.03 12.46
CA ASP A 539 -123.64 42.48 13.51
C ASP A 539 -123.89 43.99 13.45
N ILE A 540 -122.89 44.81 13.09
CA ILE A 540 -123.03 46.25 12.84
C ILE A 540 -123.89 46.50 11.60
N LEU A 541 -123.73 45.73 10.52
CA LEU A 541 -124.56 45.80 9.32
C LEU A 541 -126.01 45.39 9.61
N ARG A 542 -126.24 44.40 10.50
CA ARG A 542 -127.58 44.05 10.99
C ARG A 542 -128.20 45.15 11.85
N LEU A 543 -127.40 45.82 12.67
CA LEU A 543 -127.83 46.99 13.47
C LEU A 543 -128.11 48.21 12.58
N GLN A 544 -127.32 48.44 11.53
CA GLN A 544 -127.53 49.51 10.54
C GLN A 544 -128.73 49.25 9.62
N GLN A 545 -129.08 48.00 9.34
CA GLN A 545 -130.30 47.65 8.58
C GLN A 545 -131.61 47.76 9.39
N GLN A 546 -131.54 47.90 10.73
CA GLN A 546 -132.70 48.09 11.60
C GLN A 546 -133.03 49.55 11.96
N SER A 547 -132.23 50.53 11.54
CA SER A 547 -132.50 51.96 11.75
C SER A 547 -132.70 52.70 10.42
N GLN A 548 -133.96 52.87 10.01
CA GLN A 548 -134.34 53.72 8.88
C GLN A 548 -134.09 55.22 9.15
N ALA A 549 -133.87 55.95 8.05
CA ALA A 549 -134.32 57.32 7.77
C ALA A 549 -133.57 58.54 8.38
N ALA A 550 -133.35 59.52 7.48
CA ALA A 550 -133.11 60.97 7.65
C ALA A 550 -131.66 61.53 7.53
N LEU A 551 -131.43 62.16 6.37
CA LEU A 551 -130.90 63.52 6.10
C LEU A 551 -129.62 64.09 6.75
N HIS A 552 -128.80 64.62 5.83
CA HIS A 552 -127.89 65.79 5.86
C HIS A 552 -126.36 65.63 6.08
N THR A 553 -125.65 66.17 5.07
CA THR A 553 -124.24 66.63 4.90
C THR A 553 -123.86 67.78 5.87
N PRO A 554 -122.67 68.47 5.86
CA PRO A 554 -121.52 68.53 4.90
C PRO A 554 -120.08 68.73 5.51
N GLN A 555 -119.12 69.13 4.64
CA GLN A 555 -117.90 69.99 4.84
C GLN A 555 -116.54 69.35 5.24
N ARG A 556 -115.52 69.37 4.36
CA ARG A 556 -114.40 70.38 4.15
C ARG A 556 -113.08 69.84 4.78
N ASP A 557 -111.85 70.09 4.32
CA ASP A 557 -111.26 71.08 3.40
C ASP A 557 -109.80 70.66 3.03
N ARG A 558 -109.35 71.10 1.85
CA ARG A 558 -108.04 71.72 1.49
C ARG A 558 -106.66 71.07 1.73
N GLY A 559 -105.83 71.24 0.69
CA GLY A 559 -104.46 71.78 0.77
C GLY A 559 -103.43 70.93 0.04
N ALA A 560 -103.00 71.19 -1.20
CA ALA A 560 -102.18 72.30 -1.71
C ALA A 560 -100.73 72.35 -1.17
N ARG A 561 -99.78 72.14 -2.11
CA ARG A 561 -98.35 72.54 -2.14
C ARG A 561 -97.42 71.98 -1.04
N VAL A 562 -96.19 71.65 -1.44
CA VAL A 562 -94.98 72.46 -1.18
C VAL A 562 -93.77 71.61 -1.58
N GLU A 563 -93.08 72.04 -2.65
CA GLU A 563 -91.66 71.76 -2.86
C GLU A 563 -90.89 72.24 -1.63
N HIS A 564 -90.11 71.39 -0.97
CA HIS A 564 -89.13 71.83 0.02
C HIS A 564 -87.78 71.12 -0.15
N PRO A 565 -86.70 71.84 0.20
CA PRO A 565 -85.38 71.70 -0.40
C PRO A 565 -84.62 70.51 0.18
N ALA A 566 -83.69 69.97 -0.61
CA ALA A 566 -82.66 69.06 -0.15
C ALA A 566 -82.07 69.59 1.18
N SER A 567 -82.27 68.82 2.25
CA SER A 567 -81.75 69.17 3.56
C SER A 567 -80.22 69.17 3.51
N VAL A 568 -79.59 70.07 4.27
CA VAL A 568 -78.14 70.14 4.46
C VAL A 568 -77.53 68.78 4.85
N HIS A 569 -78.36 67.89 5.42
CA HIS A 569 -78.00 66.53 5.82
C HIS A 569 -77.75 65.58 4.63
N GLU A 570 -78.45 65.77 3.51
CA GLU A 570 -78.32 64.92 2.32
C GLU A 570 -77.10 65.28 1.47
N LEU A 571 -76.75 66.58 1.44
CA LEU A 571 -75.48 67.06 0.87
C LEU A 571 -74.26 66.65 1.70
N GLN A 572 -74.38 66.52 3.03
CA GLN A 572 -73.32 65.96 3.87
C GLN A 572 -73.14 64.44 3.66
N TYR A 573 -74.24 63.69 3.54
CA TYR A 573 -74.17 62.25 3.25
C TYR A 573 -73.52 61.96 1.89
N GLN A 574 -73.85 62.74 0.85
CA GLN A 574 -73.21 62.60 -0.47
C GLN A 574 -71.72 62.99 -0.46
N ARG A 575 -71.32 63.99 0.34
CA ARG A 575 -69.90 64.34 0.52
C ARG A 575 -69.12 63.25 1.25
N GLU A 576 -69.73 62.58 2.22
CA GLU A 576 -69.10 61.47 2.94
C GLU A 576 -68.92 60.23 2.06
N ILE A 577 -69.93 59.91 1.21
CA ILE A 577 -69.80 58.85 0.20
C ILE A 577 -68.69 59.17 -0.80
N ALA A 578 -68.61 60.42 -1.27
CA ALA A 578 -67.54 60.85 -2.19
C ALA A 578 -66.15 60.79 -1.52
N ARG A 579 -66.05 61.10 -0.22
CA ARG A 579 -64.81 61.00 0.56
C ARG A 579 -64.36 59.55 0.72
N GLN A 580 -65.27 58.65 1.10
CA GLN A 580 -64.99 57.21 1.21
C GLN A 580 -64.65 56.58 -0.15
N ALA A 581 -65.30 57.01 -1.24
CA ALA A 581 -64.96 56.55 -2.58
C ALA A 581 -63.54 57.00 -2.99
N LYS A 582 -63.14 58.22 -2.64
CA LYS A 582 -61.79 58.74 -2.91
C LYS A 582 -60.72 58.06 -2.06
N GLU A 583 -61.00 57.77 -0.79
CA GLU A 583 -60.09 56.98 0.07
C GLU A 583 -59.92 55.55 -0.46
N LYS A 584 -61.01 54.89 -0.90
CA LYS A 584 -60.92 53.55 -1.53
C LYS A 584 -60.17 53.57 -2.85
N ALA A 585 -60.33 54.62 -3.67
CA ALA A 585 -59.56 54.76 -4.91
C ALA A 585 -58.06 54.93 -4.63
N SER A 586 -57.69 55.75 -3.63
CA SER A 586 -56.30 55.95 -3.18
C SER A 586 -55.67 54.67 -2.61
N ASP A 587 -56.42 53.89 -1.81
CA ASP A 587 -55.96 52.60 -1.28
C ASP A 587 -55.76 51.56 -2.41
N MET A 588 -56.63 51.55 -3.41
CA MET A 588 -56.47 50.67 -4.59
C MET A 588 -55.29 51.08 -5.47
N GLU A 589 -55.03 52.38 -5.66
CA GLU A 589 -53.82 52.88 -6.34
C GLU A 589 -52.55 52.49 -5.57
N SER A 590 -52.55 52.63 -4.25
CA SER A 590 -51.41 52.22 -3.41
C SER A 590 -51.14 50.71 -3.51
N LYS A 591 -52.19 49.88 -3.53
CA LYS A 591 -52.07 48.43 -3.72
C LYS A 591 -51.57 48.05 -5.12
N LEU A 592 -52.00 48.78 -6.15
CA LEU A 592 -51.52 48.56 -7.52
C LEU A 592 -50.04 48.93 -7.68
N GLU A 593 -49.60 50.04 -7.09
CA GLU A 593 -48.18 50.42 -7.09
C GLU A 593 -47.33 49.43 -6.28
N ALA A 594 -47.81 48.96 -5.12
CA ALA A 594 -47.12 47.92 -4.35
C ALA A 594 -47.01 46.59 -5.13
N MET A 595 -48.05 46.21 -5.86
CA MET A 595 -48.05 45.00 -6.70
C MET A 595 -47.14 45.14 -7.92
N LYS A 596 -47.03 46.34 -8.50
CA LYS A 596 -46.10 46.65 -9.59
C LYS A 596 -44.64 46.57 -9.13
N LEU A 597 -44.35 47.12 -7.94
CA LEU A 597 -43.03 47.02 -7.31
C LEU A 597 -42.66 45.56 -6.99
N ALA A 598 -43.62 44.77 -6.50
CA ALA A 598 -43.41 43.34 -6.27
C ALA A 598 -43.14 42.55 -7.58
N MET A 599 -43.84 42.87 -8.67
CA MET A 599 -43.57 42.27 -9.98
C MET A 599 -42.21 42.67 -10.55
N GLU A 600 -41.77 43.92 -10.36
CA GLU A 600 -40.43 44.35 -10.76
C GLU A 600 -39.33 43.67 -9.93
N ALA A 601 -39.53 43.52 -8.62
CA ALA A 601 -38.63 42.77 -7.75
C ALA A 601 -38.52 41.30 -8.22
N MET A 602 -39.65 40.63 -8.46
CA MET A 602 -39.66 39.25 -8.95
C MET A 602 -38.99 39.12 -10.33
N LYS A 603 -39.16 40.11 -11.21
CA LYS A 603 -38.49 40.14 -12.52
C LYS A 603 -36.96 40.29 -12.37
N SER A 604 -36.50 41.06 -11.39
CA SER A 604 -35.07 41.21 -11.09
C SER A 604 -34.47 39.92 -10.52
N GLU A 605 -35.17 39.24 -9.60
CA GLU A 605 -34.75 37.94 -9.06
C GLU A 605 -34.65 36.86 -10.13
N LEU A 606 -35.61 36.84 -11.06
CA LEU A 606 -35.62 35.88 -12.18
C LEU A 606 -34.48 36.15 -13.17
N GLN A 607 -34.07 37.41 -13.32
CA GLN A 607 -32.87 37.77 -14.10
C GLN A 607 -31.57 37.36 -13.38
N THR A 608 -31.49 37.51 -12.06
CA THR A 608 -30.32 37.07 -11.29
C THR A 608 -30.20 35.55 -11.26
N GLU A 609 -31.31 34.81 -11.07
CA GLU A 609 -31.31 33.35 -11.16
C GLU A 609 -30.87 32.88 -12.55
N LYS A 610 -31.33 33.54 -13.62
CA LYS A 610 -30.91 33.21 -14.99
C LYS A 610 -29.41 33.44 -15.20
N ALA A 611 -28.84 34.49 -14.61
CA ALA A 611 -27.40 34.74 -14.66
C ALA A 611 -26.61 33.68 -13.88
N GLU A 612 -27.07 33.29 -12.69
CA GLU A 612 -26.47 32.22 -11.89
C GLU A 612 -26.55 30.84 -12.58
N LEU A 613 -27.67 30.53 -13.23
CA LEU A 613 -27.85 29.29 -13.99
C LEU A 613 -26.86 29.23 -15.17
N ASN A 614 -26.64 30.35 -15.85
CA ASN A 614 -25.66 30.44 -16.93
C ASN A 614 -24.22 30.31 -16.39
N ALA A 615 -23.90 30.89 -15.23
CA ALA A 615 -22.60 30.73 -14.59
C ALA A 615 -22.33 29.28 -14.18
N ARG A 616 -23.32 28.62 -13.55
CA ARG A 616 -23.25 27.19 -13.21
C ARG A 616 -23.08 26.32 -14.44
N LYS A 617 -23.78 26.64 -15.53
CA LYS A 617 -23.63 25.91 -16.80
C LYS A 617 -22.22 26.03 -17.37
N ALA A 618 -21.65 27.23 -17.39
CA ALA A 618 -20.26 27.45 -17.81
C ALA A 618 -19.25 26.69 -16.94
N GLU A 619 -19.47 26.64 -15.63
CA GLU A 619 -18.63 25.87 -14.70
C GLU A 619 -18.73 24.36 -14.95
N THR A 620 -19.94 23.84 -15.22
CA THR A 620 -20.12 22.42 -15.57
C THR A 620 -19.47 22.05 -16.89
N ASP A 621 -19.52 22.94 -17.88
CA ASP A 621 -18.88 22.72 -19.19
C ASP A 621 -17.34 22.74 -19.06
N ALA A 622 -16.79 23.60 -18.19
CA ALA A 622 -15.35 23.62 -17.89
C ALA A 622 -14.91 22.33 -17.16
N LYS A 623 -15.66 21.89 -16.15
CA LYS A 623 -15.39 20.62 -15.44
C LYS A 623 -15.48 19.41 -16.37
N LYS A 624 -16.42 19.42 -17.32
CA LYS A 624 -16.55 18.36 -18.32
C LYS A 624 -15.32 18.28 -19.23
N ALA A 625 -14.81 19.43 -19.69
CA ALA A 625 -13.59 19.48 -20.49
C ALA A 625 -12.35 18.97 -19.72
N GLU A 626 -12.25 19.28 -18.43
CA GLU A 626 -11.17 18.80 -17.57
C GLU A 626 -11.21 17.27 -17.38
N VAL A 627 -12.41 16.71 -17.15
CA VAL A 627 -12.60 15.25 -17.06
C VAL A 627 -12.24 14.56 -18.39
N GLU A 628 -12.60 15.16 -19.52
CA GLU A 628 -12.28 14.61 -20.84
C GLU A 628 -10.76 14.64 -21.12
N ALA A 629 -10.06 15.69 -20.68
CA ALA A 629 -8.60 15.77 -20.72
C ALA A 629 -7.92 14.72 -19.83
N LEU A 630 -8.44 14.51 -18.61
CA LEU A 630 -7.95 13.46 -17.70
C LEU A 630 -8.20 12.06 -18.24
N ALA A 631 -9.37 11.81 -18.85
CA ALA A 631 -9.69 10.54 -19.50
C ALA A 631 -8.71 10.24 -20.64
N LYS A 632 -8.38 11.25 -21.46
CA LYS A 632 -7.38 11.13 -22.53
C LYS A 632 -5.99 10.80 -21.97
N LYS A 633 -5.56 11.49 -20.89
CA LYS A 633 -4.27 11.22 -20.22
C LYS A 633 -4.21 9.82 -19.61
N CYS A 634 -5.31 9.31 -19.06
CA CYS A 634 -5.42 7.93 -18.58
C CYS A 634 -5.33 6.91 -19.72
N ALA A 635 -6.00 7.16 -20.85
CA ALA A 635 -5.92 6.29 -22.02
C ALA A 635 -4.49 6.22 -22.59
N GLU A 636 -3.78 7.35 -22.66
CA GLU A 636 -2.37 7.40 -23.08
C GLU A 636 -1.45 6.62 -22.12
N ARG A 637 -1.65 6.74 -20.80
CA ARG A 637 -0.89 5.97 -19.79
C ARG A 637 -1.17 4.47 -19.89
N MET A 638 -2.41 4.08 -20.13
CA MET A 638 -2.79 2.67 -20.29
C MET A 638 -2.16 2.08 -21.56
N ASN A 639 -2.15 2.82 -22.65
CA ASN A 639 -1.47 2.40 -23.88
C ASN A 639 0.05 2.26 -23.68
N ALA A 640 0.67 3.17 -22.93
CA ALA A 640 2.09 3.08 -22.60
C ALA A 640 2.40 1.86 -21.70
N ALA A 641 1.51 1.51 -20.76
CA ALA A 641 1.63 0.32 -19.93
C ALA A 641 1.51 -0.96 -20.78
N ASN A 642 0.52 -1.03 -21.67
CA ASN A 642 0.35 -2.17 -22.60
C ASN A 642 1.56 -2.34 -23.54
N ALA A 643 2.18 -1.24 -23.98
CA ALA A 643 3.40 -1.29 -24.78
C ALA A 643 4.59 -1.87 -23.98
N LYS A 644 4.74 -1.48 -22.69
CA LYS A 644 5.75 -2.06 -21.79
C LYS A 644 5.52 -3.55 -21.56
N GLU A 645 4.28 -3.95 -21.32
CA GLU A 645 3.92 -5.36 -21.11
C GLU A 645 4.17 -6.22 -22.37
N SER A 646 3.90 -5.66 -23.55
CA SER A 646 4.23 -6.31 -24.82
C SER A 646 5.75 -6.49 -24.99
N TYR A 647 6.54 -5.50 -24.56
CA TYR A 647 7.99 -5.57 -24.58
C TYR A 647 8.54 -6.60 -23.58
N THR A 648 8.01 -6.66 -22.35
CA THR A 648 8.42 -7.66 -21.35
C THR A 648 8.08 -9.08 -21.80
N MET A 649 6.89 -9.29 -22.36
CA MET A 649 6.49 -10.58 -22.95
C MET A 649 7.42 -11.00 -24.11
N SER A 650 7.89 -10.05 -24.91
CA SER A 650 8.89 -10.30 -25.97
C SER A 650 10.24 -10.73 -25.40
N LEU A 651 10.71 -10.07 -24.33
CA LEU A 651 11.95 -10.44 -23.63
C LEU A 651 11.85 -11.82 -22.98
N GLU A 652 10.75 -12.11 -22.30
CA GLU A 652 10.52 -13.44 -21.71
C GLU A 652 10.54 -14.55 -22.76
N ARG A 653 9.94 -14.29 -23.93
CA ARG A 653 9.99 -15.23 -25.07
C ARG A 653 11.42 -15.46 -25.57
N GLN A 654 12.23 -14.40 -25.68
CA GLN A 654 13.63 -14.53 -26.10
C GLN A 654 14.48 -15.27 -25.06
N LEU A 655 14.24 -15.03 -23.77
CA LEU A 655 14.91 -15.75 -22.67
C LEU A 655 14.56 -17.25 -22.70
N GLU A 656 13.30 -17.60 -22.91
CA GLU A 656 12.87 -19.00 -23.00
C GLU A 656 13.44 -19.69 -24.25
N GLU A 657 13.55 -18.97 -25.37
CA GLU A 657 14.20 -19.48 -26.59
C GLU A 657 15.71 -19.74 -26.36
N MET A 658 16.41 -18.81 -25.71
CA MET A 658 17.82 -19.01 -25.34
C MET A 658 17.98 -20.17 -24.37
N ARG A 659 17.07 -20.33 -23.41
CA ARG A 659 17.06 -21.46 -22.48
C ARG A 659 16.87 -22.78 -23.23
N GLY A 660 15.88 -22.88 -24.12
CA GLY A 660 15.66 -24.05 -24.95
C GLY A 660 16.86 -24.39 -25.84
N ASN A 661 17.52 -23.38 -26.41
CA ASN A 661 18.75 -23.55 -27.18
C ASN A 661 19.92 -24.08 -26.33
N MET A 662 20.09 -23.56 -25.11
CA MET A 662 21.10 -24.04 -24.17
C MET A 662 20.83 -25.47 -23.71
N GLU A 663 19.58 -25.80 -23.36
CA GLU A 663 19.17 -27.16 -23.00
C GLU A 663 19.39 -28.13 -24.17
N GLY A 664 19.08 -27.70 -25.41
CA GLY A 664 19.36 -28.46 -26.63
C GLY A 664 20.85 -28.67 -26.89
N MET A 665 21.71 -27.66 -26.67
CA MET A 665 23.16 -27.80 -26.79
C MET A 665 23.75 -28.72 -25.71
N LEU A 666 23.33 -28.55 -24.45
CA LEU A 666 23.74 -29.40 -23.33
C LEU A 666 23.32 -30.85 -23.55
N GLY A 667 22.11 -31.08 -24.06
CA GLY A 667 21.64 -32.40 -24.48
C GLY A 667 22.54 -33.04 -25.54
N ARG A 668 22.94 -32.28 -26.58
CA ARG A 668 23.87 -32.77 -27.62
C ARG A 668 25.25 -33.09 -27.07
N VAL A 669 25.80 -32.25 -26.17
CA VAL A 669 27.10 -32.50 -25.51
C VAL A 669 27.03 -33.74 -24.62
N SER A 670 25.93 -33.94 -23.89
CA SER A 670 25.69 -35.13 -23.07
C SER A 670 25.63 -36.42 -23.90
N VAL A 671 24.91 -36.38 -25.04
CA VAL A 671 24.88 -37.50 -26.01
C VAL A 671 26.28 -37.78 -26.58
N TYR A 672 27.07 -36.74 -26.85
CA TYR A 672 28.44 -36.89 -27.35
C TYR A 672 29.39 -37.49 -26.30
N GLN A 673 29.26 -37.11 -25.03
CA GLN A 673 30.01 -37.70 -23.92
C GLN A 673 29.61 -39.17 -23.68
N GLY A 674 28.32 -39.49 -23.76
CA GLY A 674 27.82 -40.87 -23.69
C GLY A 674 28.33 -41.76 -24.83
N LYS A 675 28.42 -41.22 -26.06
CA LYS A 675 29.04 -41.91 -27.21
C LYS A 675 30.55 -42.10 -27.06
N LYS A 676 31.25 -41.17 -26.40
CA LYS A 676 32.70 -41.30 -26.12
C LYS A 676 32.98 -42.39 -25.09
N ARG A 677 32.18 -42.49 -24.01
CA ARG A 677 32.29 -43.56 -23.01
C ARG A 677 32.12 -44.96 -23.62
N ARG A 678 31.13 -45.13 -24.50
CA ARG A 678 30.91 -46.41 -25.22
C ARG A 678 32.01 -46.80 -26.21
N ARG A 679 32.98 -45.93 -26.50
CA ARG A 679 34.15 -46.25 -27.33
C ARG A 679 35.40 -46.56 -26.50
N THR A 680 35.44 -46.15 -25.23
CA THR A 680 36.57 -46.43 -24.32
C THR A 680 36.35 -47.66 -23.44
N GLU A 681 35.10 -48.06 -23.25
CA GLU A 681 34.73 -49.34 -22.65
C GLU A 681 34.44 -50.32 -23.80
N GLY A 682 35.46 -51.08 -24.20
CA GLY A 682 35.32 -52.17 -25.16
C GLY A 682 34.43 -53.29 -24.61
N PRO A 683 33.94 -54.21 -25.47
CA PRO A 683 33.08 -55.30 -25.02
C PRO A 683 33.85 -56.20 -24.05
N ASP A 684 33.25 -56.43 -22.89
CA ASP A 684 33.77 -57.28 -21.82
C ASP A 684 34.18 -58.65 -22.39
N PHE A 685 35.48 -58.94 -22.30
CA PHE A 685 35.97 -60.30 -22.47
C PHE A 685 35.53 -61.13 -21.26
N GLN A 686 34.78 -62.19 -21.56
CA GLN A 686 34.47 -63.26 -20.63
C GLN A 686 35.76 -63.89 -20.09
N LEU A 687 35.87 -63.96 -18.76
CA LEU A 687 36.62 -64.97 -18.01
C LEU A 687 35.86 -65.30 -16.73
#